data_AF-A0A7Y3HWX5-F1
#
_entry.id   AF-A0A7Y3HWX5-F1
#
_cell.length_a   1.000
_cell.length_b   1.000
_cell.length_c   1.000
_cell.angle_alpha   90.00
_cell.angle_beta   90.00
_cell.angle_gamma   90.00
#
_symmetry.space_group_name_H-M   'P 1'
#
loop_
_entity.id
_entity.type
_entity.pdbx_description
1 polymer ?
#
loop_
_entity_poly.entity_id
_entity_poly.type
_entity_poly.pdbx_seq_one_letter_code
_entity_poly.pdbx_strand_id
1 'polypeptide(L)'
;MKKITTVLLLLIASIGFSQNNPINFEPGGFGDTWTWTVFENSTNPPLEIVANPDPTGVNTSATVAKFTALQAGMPFAGCESMHGADIGTFDLDATNAYVKIWVWKPVISDVGIKFATPAGASTGEIKVANTVVNQWEELAFDFSGVIGDPANIGIDQIIVFPDFAARTSDNIIYFDEITFGPVPPGTTSLPLDFEGAPPTFNDFNGSFTQVIANPDPAGVNTSANVAENTVPANAAFAGVNIVVPIDITTDKFFRMDVWSPLANTPVLLKLEGGPNPPVERQANLVTTGAWEEIVFDFSSEPNFTWDSVTVFMNFNMQDPNTQVYYWDNLEQFNGGPPPLALPLDFEGAPPTFNDFNGSFTQVIANPDPTGVNTSANVAENTVPANAAFAGVNIVVPVDITSDKFFRMDVWSPLANTPVLLKLEGGGNPPVERLVNLTTTSTWEEIVFDFSSEGALTYDSVTVFMNFNMVDPNTQTYYWDNLELYTPPIALPLDFEGGPIGFNDFNGSFTQIIPNPDPTGINTSANVAENTVPANAAFAGVNIVVPVDITVDKFFRMDVWSPLANTPVLLKLEGGPNPPVERQANLVTTGAWEEIVFDFSSEPNFTWDSVTVFMNFNMQDPNTQVYYWDNLELFDPSACSTYAAVGLPLDIDPGDTQTADCVAAPNLYPANVPDAGTIGIAAGEFEIDNVTLDITHTWDGDLQISLVSPAGTELILSDQNGGSDDNYTGTIFQDGGADITAGSPPYTGTFAPQGGTFAATFAGESITGDWNLKVCDFAGGDTGTVDSFSITFCPIPTNDLCADAFPVACDDVVVGTTTGFTDTGGNPAPDVWYSFTGTGTIQ
;
A
#
# COMPACT_ATOMS: atom_id res chain seq x y z
N MET A 1 -71.00 77.81 13.69
CA MET A 1 -70.66 76.37 13.55
C MET A 1 -69.78 76.20 12.33
N LYS A 2 -68.57 75.67 12.55
CA LYS A 2 -67.64 74.95 11.66
C LYS A 2 -66.21 75.36 12.02
N LYS A 3 -65.59 74.54 12.87
CA LYS A 3 -64.17 74.60 13.23
C LYS A 3 -63.40 73.86 12.14
N ILE A 4 -62.33 74.48 11.66
CA ILE A 4 -61.33 73.89 10.77
C ILE A 4 -60.34 73.16 11.67
N THR A 5 -60.15 71.86 11.45
CA THR A 5 -59.17 71.03 12.16
C THR A 5 -57.98 70.83 11.24
N THR A 6 -56.84 71.40 11.62
CA THR A 6 -55.52 71.17 11.04
C THR A 6 -55.02 69.79 11.50
N VAL A 7 -54.69 68.90 10.56
CA VAL A 7 -54.03 67.61 10.86
C VAL A 7 -52.53 67.81 10.71
N LEU A 8 -51.81 67.63 11.81
CA LEU A 8 -50.36 67.62 11.90
C LEU A 8 -49.88 66.21 11.50
N LEU A 9 -49.16 66.10 10.38
CA LEU A 9 -48.45 64.88 9.99
C LEU A 9 -47.23 64.74 10.91
N LEU A 10 -47.25 63.78 11.83
CA LEU A 10 -46.10 63.40 12.65
C LEU A 10 -45.25 62.43 11.82
N LEU A 11 -44.09 62.89 11.35
CA LEU A 11 -43.05 62.06 10.76
C LEU A 11 -42.54 61.12 11.87
N ILE A 12 -42.79 59.81 11.75
CA ILE A 12 -42.23 58.81 12.66
C ILE A 12 -40.79 58.55 12.22
N ALA A 13 -39.91 58.54 13.22
CA ALA A 13 -38.47 58.48 13.12
C ALA A 13 -37.95 57.25 12.37
N SER A 14 -36.84 57.49 11.65
CA SER A 14 -35.89 56.51 11.13
C SER A 14 -35.52 55.45 12.17
N ILE A 15 -35.71 54.19 11.82
CA ILE A 15 -34.97 53.05 12.38
C ILE A 15 -33.49 53.30 12.04
N GLY A 16 -32.69 53.67 13.04
CA GLY A 16 -31.27 53.92 12.86
C GLY A 16 -30.51 52.60 12.83
N PHE A 17 -29.75 52.38 11.77
CA PHE A 17 -28.65 51.41 11.76
C PHE A 17 -27.57 51.85 12.75
N SER A 18 -26.90 50.92 13.44
CA SER A 18 -25.81 51.26 14.38
C SER A 18 -24.54 51.71 13.65
N GLN A 19 -24.37 51.24 12.41
CA GLN A 19 -23.36 51.68 11.48
C GLN A 19 -23.79 52.91 10.69
N ASN A 20 -22.80 53.66 10.21
CA ASN A 20 -22.99 54.73 9.25
C ASN A 20 -23.37 54.16 7.86
N ASN A 21 -24.60 54.42 7.43
CA ASN A 21 -25.22 53.88 6.21
C ASN A 21 -26.10 54.97 5.55
N PRO A 22 -25.99 55.26 4.23
CA PRO A 22 -25.07 54.69 3.25
C PRO A 22 -23.67 55.31 3.29
N ILE A 23 -22.64 54.52 2.93
CA ILE A 23 -21.29 55.02 2.72
C ILE A 23 -21.22 55.58 1.29
N ASN A 24 -21.34 56.90 1.18
CA ASN A 24 -21.22 57.61 -0.09
C ASN A 24 -20.10 58.65 -0.09
N PHE A 25 -19.68 59.04 -1.28
CA PHE A 25 -18.53 59.92 -1.48
C PHE A 25 -18.93 61.33 -1.91
N GLU A 26 -20.18 61.73 -1.62
CA GLU A 26 -20.68 63.09 -1.83
C GLU A 26 -20.11 64.06 -0.81
N PRO A 27 -19.99 65.37 -1.10
CA PRO A 27 -19.45 66.35 -0.16
C PRO A 27 -20.15 66.33 1.21
N GLY A 28 -19.41 65.95 2.26
CA GLY A 28 -19.94 65.81 3.63
C GLY A 28 -20.70 64.50 3.89
N GLY A 29 -20.68 63.57 2.94
CA GLY A 29 -21.10 62.19 3.09
C GLY A 29 -20.15 61.38 3.97
N PHE A 30 -20.58 60.19 4.38
CA PHE A 30 -19.78 59.36 5.28
C PHE A 30 -18.44 58.96 4.63
N GLY A 31 -18.46 58.33 3.45
CA GLY A 31 -17.25 57.91 2.75
C GLY A 31 -16.30 59.07 2.37
N ASP A 32 -16.83 60.28 2.14
CA ASP A 32 -16.05 61.49 1.84
C ASP A 32 -15.24 62.05 3.02
N THR A 33 -15.70 61.78 4.24
CA THR A 33 -15.08 62.34 5.45
C THR A 33 -14.19 61.34 6.20
N TRP A 34 -14.16 60.08 5.75
CA TRP A 34 -13.43 58.98 6.39
C TRP A 34 -11.97 58.92 5.98
N THR A 35 -11.18 58.20 6.78
CA THR A 35 -9.77 57.93 6.47
C THR A 35 -9.65 56.56 5.81
N TRP A 36 -9.45 56.55 4.49
CA TRP A 36 -9.23 55.33 3.72
C TRP A 36 -7.75 55.01 3.59
N THR A 37 -7.32 53.91 4.21
CA THR A 37 -5.94 53.41 4.09
C THR A 37 -5.87 52.38 2.96
N VAL A 38 -4.99 52.59 1.97
CA VAL A 38 -4.75 51.62 0.89
C VAL A 38 -3.64 50.66 1.29
N PHE A 39 -3.81 49.38 1.02
CA PHE A 39 -2.87 48.32 1.35
C PHE A 39 -2.60 47.39 0.15
N GLU A 40 -1.47 46.67 0.23
CA GLU A 40 -1.03 45.62 -0.71
C GLU A 40 -0.99 46.02 -2.20
N ASN A 41 -1.04 47.32 -2.48
CA ASN A 41 -1.09 47.89 -3.82
C ASN A 41 0.29 48.46 -4.22
N SER A 42 1.37 47.76 -3.85
CA SER A 42 2.76 48.17 -4.07
C SER A 42 3.15 49.50 -3.40
N THR A 43 2.93 50.63 -4.08
CA THR A 43 3.22 51.98 -3.54
C THR A 43 2.08 52.55 -2.70
N ASN A 44 0.96 51.82 -2.61
CA ASN A 44 -0.29 52.22 -1.95
C ASN A 44 -0.73 53.65 -2.31
N PRO A 45 -1.03 53.94 -3.59
CA PRO A 45 -1.63 55.22 -3.97
C PRO A 45 -2.89 55.46 -3.14
N PRO A 46 -3.11 56.68 -2.60
CA PRO A 46 -4.28 56.95 -1.76
C PRO A 46 -5.58 56.75 -2.55
N LEU A 47 -6.65 56.36 -1.86
CA LEU A 47 -7.99 56.39 -2.43
C LEU A 47 -8.35 57.85 -2.75
N GLU A 48 -8.72 58.13 -4.00
CA GLU A 48 -9.05 59.49 -4.44
C GLU A 48 -10.56 59.66 -4.50
N ILE A 49 -11.07 60.82 -4.08
CA ILE A 49 -12.48 61.19 -4.30
C ILE A 49 -12.53 62.14 -5.48
N VAL A 50 -13.21 61.70 -6.54
CA VAL A 50 -13.18 62.38 -7.85
C VAL A 50 -14.58 62.54 -8.41
N ALA A 51 -14.75 63.39 -9.42
CA ALA A 51 -16.02 63.50 -10.13
C ALA A 51 -16.41 62.16 -10.75
N ASN A 52 -17.68 61.77 -10.63
CA ASN A 52 -18.21 60.55 -11.23
C ASN A 52 -17.89 60.51 -12.74
N PRO A 53 -17.25 59.45 -13.27
CA PRO A 53 -16.88 59.36 -14.67
C PRO A 53 -18.09 59.27 -15.62
N ASP A 54 -19.25 58.84 -15.12
CA ASP A 54 -20.52 58.81 -15.87
C ASP A 54 -21.71 59.06 -14.93
N PRO A 55 -22.03 60.33 -14.62
CA PRO A 55 -23.15 60.71 -13.75
C PRO A 55 -24.50 60.67 -14.48
N THR A 56 -24.54 60.26 -15.74
CA THR A 56 -25.77 60.24 -16.56
C THR A 56 -26.45 58.88 -16.60
N GLY A 57 -25.79 57.84 -16.08
CA GLY A 57 -26.25 56.47 -16.02
C GLY A 57 -27.06 56.13 -14.76
N VAL A 58 -26.93 54.88 -14.31
CA VAL A 58 -27.65 54.34 -13.14
C VAL A 58 -27.12 54.89 -11.81
N ASN A 59 -25.82 55.20 -11.72
CA ASN A 59 -25.27 55.97 -10.62
C ASN A 59 -25.22 57.46 -11.01
N THR A 60 -25.99 58.29 -10.31
CA THR A 60 -26.12 59.73 -10.59
C THR A 60 -25.38 60.63 -9.58
N SER A 61 -24.54 60.03 -8.74
CA SER A 61 -23.68 60.75 -7.79
C SER A 61 -22.76 61.74 -8.48
N ALA A 62 -22.43 62.83 -7.78
CA ALA A 62 -21.50 63.84 -8.29
C ALA A 62 -20.05 63.40 -8.11
N THR A 63 -19.74 62.71 -7.02
CA THR A 63 -18.39 62.25 -6.68
C THR A 63 -18.38 60.79 -6.23
N VAL A 64 -17.28 60.10 -6.55
CA VAL A 64 -17.09 58.65 -6.30
C VAL A 64 -15.69 58.39 -5.78
N ALA A 65 -15.51 57.27 -5.09
CA ALA A 65 -14.17 56.78 -4.76
C ALA A 65 -13.50 56.21 -6.01
N LYS A 66 -12.22 56.54 -6.20
CA LYS A 66 -11.35 56.04 -7.26
C LYS A 66 -10.19 55.29 -6.63
N PHE A 67 -10.11 54.01 -6.93
CA PHE A 67 -8.98 53.15 -6.60
C PHE A 67 -8.14 52.88 -7.85
N THR A 68 -6.83 53.09 -7.75
CA THR A 68 -5.89 52.77 -8.83
C THR A 68 -5.20 51.46 -8.50
N ALA A 69 -5.71 50.34 -9.00
CA ALA A 69 -5.12 49.03 -8.77
C ALA A 69 -3.89 48.84 -9.67
N LEU A 70 -2.70 48.86 -9.08
CA LEU A 70 -1.45 48.86 -9.84
C LEU A 70 -1.16 47.48 -10.41
N GLN A 71 -0.53 47.44 -11.59
CA GLN A 71 0.02 46.22 -12.19
C GLN A 71 1.00 45.52 -11.22
N ALA A 72 1.76 46.30 -10.45
CA ALA A 72 2.71 45.79 -9.46
C ALA A 72 2.07 45.47 -8.09
N GLY A 73 0.79 45.77 -7.90
CA GLY A 73 0.05 45.47 -6.67
C GLY A 73 -0.39 44.01 -6.61
N MET A 74 -0.64 43.50 -5.40
CA MET A 74 -1.18 42.16 -5.23
C MET A 74 -2.59 42.04 -5.83
N PRO A 75 -3.02 40.85 -6.25
CA PRO A 75 -4.39 40.64 -6.71
C PRO A 75 -5.42 41.11 -5.68
N PHE A 76 -5.19 40.90 -4.38
CA PHE A 76 -6.06 41.32 -3.27
C PHE A 76 -5.75 42.74 -2.71
N ALA A 77 -5.20 43.64 -3.52
CA ALA A 77 -5.01 45.03 -3.12
C ALA A 77 -6.36 45.73 -2.84
N GLY A 78 -6.43 46.52 -1.76
CA GLY A 78 -7.69 47.12 -1.32
C GLY A 78 -7.53 48.38 -0.48
N CYS A 79 -8.65 48.83 0.09
CA CYS A 79 -8.69 49.95 1.03
C CYS A 79 -9.61 49.67 2.22
N GLU A 80 -9.28 50.23 3.37
CA GLU A 80 -9.98 50.02 4.63
C GLU A 80 -10.31 51.34 5.33
N SER A 81 -11.44 51.37 6.04
CA SER A 81 -11.81 52.48 6.92
C SER A 81 -11.00 52.47 8.22
N MET A 82 -11.00 53.55 8.99
CA MET A 82 -10.34 53.62 10.29
C MET A 82 -11.13 52.88 11.39
N HIS A 83 -10.45 51.99 12.13
CA HIS A 83 -11.01 51.33 13.33
C HIS A 83 -11.58 52.33 14.35
N GLY A 84 -12.72 51.96 14.94
CA GLY A 84 -13.36 52.64 16.06
C GLY A 84 -13.90 54.04 15.78
N ALA A 85 -13.86 54.52 14.54
CA ALA A 85 -14.23 55.88 14.18
C ALA A 85 -15.17 55.97 12.98
N ASP A 86 -14.77 55.41 11.83
CA ASP A 86 -15.40 55.71 10.55
C ASP A 86 -16.78 55.06 10.39
N ILE A 87 -16.86 53.73 10.23
CA ILE A 87 -18.14 53.03 10.04
C ILE A 87 -19.02 52.96 11.31
N GLY A 88 -18.43 53.22 12.48
CA GLY A 88 -19.07 53.01 13.79
C GLY A 88 -19.00 51.54 14.22
N THR A 89 -19.56 51.22 15.39
CA THR A 89 -19.58 49.85 15.92
C THR A 89 -20.96 49.21 15.74
N PHE A 90 -21.01 47.99 15.20
CA PHE A 90 -22.26 47.25 14.97
C PHE A 90 -22.06 45.74 14.99
N ASP A 91 -23.17 45.01 15.11
CA ASP A 91 -23.22 43.55 14.92
C ASP A 91 -23.91 43.28 13.57
N LEU A 92 -23.47 42.25 12.85
CA LEU A 92 -24.24 41.76 11.71
C LEU A 92 -25.51 41.08 12.22
N ASP A 93 -26.64 41.49 11.66
CA ASP A 93 -27.95 40.91 11.94
C ASP A 93 -28.83 40.89 10.69
N ALA A 94 -30.02 40.29 10.81
CA ALA A 94 -30.96 40.12 9.70
C ALA A 94 -31.43 41.46 9.08
N THR A 95 -31.18 42.60 9.71
CA THR A 95 -31.57 43.92 9.18
C THR A 95 -30.47 44.58 8.35
N ASN A 96 -29.22 44.11 8.43
CA ASN A 96 -28.08 44.77 7.84
C ASN A 96 -27.08 43.85 7.11
N ALA A 97 -27.27 42.53 7.14
CA ALA A 97 -26.36 41.56 6.56
C ALA A 97 -26.30 41.54 5.02
N TYR A 98 -27.19 42.25 4.34
CA TYR A 98 -27.17 42.36 2.87
C TYR A 98 -26.54 43.69 2.46
N VAL A 99 -25.31 43.62 1.94
CA VAL A 99 -24.50 44.79 1.61
C VAL A 99 -24.45 44.98 0.11
N LYS A 100 -24.70 46.19 -0.39
CA LYS A 100 -24.61 46.50 -1.83
C LYS A 100 -23.61 47.61 -2.07
N ILE A 101 -22.97 47.60 -3.24
CA ILE A 101 -22.00 48.61 -3.68
C ILE A 101 -22.14 48.83 -5.18
N TRP A 102 -22.06 50.09 -5.62
CA TRP A 102 -21.94 50.41 -7.03
C TRP A 102 -20.47 50.34 -7.44
N VAL A 103 -20.17 49.64 -8.54
CA VAL A 103 -18.81 49.50 -9.07
C VAL A 103 -18.78 49.83 -10.56
N TRP A 104 -17.70 50.49 -10.98
CA TRP A 104 -17.33 50.72 -12.37
C TRP A 104 -15.86 50.33 -12.54
N LYS A 105 -15.55 49.46 -13.50
CA LYS A 105 -14.16 49.00 -13.73
C LYS A 105 -13.94 48.49 -15.15
N PRO A 106 -12.68 48.47 -15.64
CA PRO A 106 -12.37 48.11 -17.03
C PRO A 106 -12.33 46.59 -17.32
N VAL A 107 -12.46 45.74 -16.30
CA VAL A 107 -12.31 44.28 -16.39
C VAL A 107 -13.43 43.57 -15.61
N ILE A 108 -13.72 42.32 -15.98
CA ILE A 108 -14.54 41.40 -15.18
C ILE A 108 -13.62 40.70 -14.18
N SER A 109 -13.88 40.87 -12.89
CA SER A 109 -13.24 40.11 -11.81
C SER A 109 -14.06 40.24 -10.53
N ASP A 110 -13.72 39.45 -9.52
CA ASP A 110 -14.29 39.63 -8.19
C ASP A 110 -14.02 41.03 -7.62
N VAL A 111 -15.02 41.53 -6.90
CA VAL A 111 -14.96 42.59 -5.92
C VAL A 111 -15.22 41.94 -4.57
N GLY A 112 -14.50 42.34 -3.53
CA GLY A 112 -14.65 41.79 -2.18
C GLY A 112 -15.08 42.83 -1.16
N ILE A 113 -15.94 42.44 -0.23
CA ILE A 113 -16.22 43.19 1.01
C ILE A 113 -15.85 42.31 2.19
N LYS A 114 -15.21 42.91 3.19
CA LYS A 114 -14.83 42.26 4.45
C LYS A 114 -15.09 43.19 5.62
N PHE A 115 -15.41 42.60 6.76
CA PHE A 115 -15.55 43.28 8.05
C PHE A 115 -14.49 42.82 9.04
N ALA A 116 -14.10 43.71 9.95
CA ALA A 116 -13.21 43.38 11.05
C ALA A 116 -13.70 44.00 12.38
N THR A 117 -13.45 43.27 13.46
CA THR A 117 -13.62 43.76 14.84
C THR A 117 -12.42 44.61 15.27
N PRO A 118 -12.49 45.33 16.42
CA PRO A 118 -11.36 46.09 16.95
C PRO A 118 -10.08 45.27 17.20
N ALA A 119 -10.22 43.95 17.37
CA ALA A 119 -9.10 43.03 17.56
C ALA A 119 -8.55 42.46 16.22
N GLY A 120 -9.15 42.85 15.09
CA GLY A 120 -8.81 42.35 13.76
C GLY A 120 -9.43 40.99 13.40
N ALA A 121 -10.32 40.44 14.23
CA ALA A 121 -11.03 39.20 13.90
C ALA A 121 -12.01 39.44 12.73
N SER A 122 -12.13 38.46 11.83
CA SER A 122 -12.95 38.53 10.63
C SER A 122 -13.33 37.13 10.14
N THR A 123 -14.51 36.98 9.54
CA THR A 123 -14.94 35.77 8.82
C THR A 123 -14.45 35.72 7.35
N GLY A 124 -13.57 36.65 6.96
CA GLY A 124 -13.06 36.74 5.59
C GLY A 124 -13.89 37.65 4.69
N GLU A 125 -13.45 37.79 3.43
CA GLU A 125 -14.18 38.54 2.41
C GLU A 125 -15.22 37.68 1.66
N ILE A 126 -16.38 38.25 1.38
CA ILE A 126 -17.30 37.71 0.36
C ILE A 126 -16.91 38.32 -0.98
N LYS A 127 -16.81 37.48 -2.02
CA LYS A 127 -16.41 37.88 -3.38
C LYS A 127 -17.58 37.78 -4.34
N VAL A 128 -17.77 38.81 -5.15
CA VAL A 128 -18.80 38.87 -6.19
C VAL A 128 -18.18 39.45 -7.45
N ALA A 129 -18.23 38.70 -8.55
CA ALA A 129 -17.75 39.16 -9.85
C ALA A 129 -18.70 40.18 -10.47
N ASN A 130 -18.15 41.26 -11.03
CA ASN A 130 -18.91 42.16 -11.89
C ASN A 130 -19.16 41.53 -13.26
N THR A 131 -20.29 41.82 -13.91
CA THR A 131 -20.67 41.26 -15.21
C THR A 131 -20.47 42.22 -16.38
N VAL A 132 -20.30 43.52 -16.10
CA VAL A 132 -20.09 44.55 -17.13
C VAL A 132 -18.76 45.29 -16.94
N VAL A 133 -18.20 45.79 -18.05
CA VAL A 133 -16.99 46.63 -18.04
C VAL A 133 -17.29 48.06 -18.47
N ASN A 134 -16.57 49.01 -17.88
CA ASN A 134 -16.69 50.45 -18.12
C ASN A 134 -18.13 50.97 -18.02
N GLN A 135 -18.94 50.35 -17.16
CA GLN A 135 -20.32 50.70 -16.86
C GLN A 135 -20.56 50.52 -15.36
N TRP A 136 -21.49 51.28 -14.80
CA TRP A 136 -21.91 51.13 -13.42
C TRP A 136 -22.78 49.89 -13.23
N GLU A 137 -22.46 49.09 -12.23
CA GLU A 137 -23.18 47.89 -11.81
C GLU A 137 -23.34 47.88 -10.29
N GLU A 138 -24.50 47.47 -9.78
CA GLU A 138 -24.70 47.25 -8.35
C GLU A 138 -24.41 45.78 -8.05
N LEU A 139 -23.42 45.54 -7.18
CA LEU A 139 -23.11 44.21 -6.67
C LEU A 139 -23.69 44.06 -5.27
N ALA A 140 -24.10 42.83 -4.91
CA ALA A 140 -24.70 42.53 -3.62
C ALA A 140 -23.97 41.37 -2.94
N PHE A 141 -23.70 41.53 -1.65
CA PHE A 141 -22.91 40.65 -0.80
C PHE A 141 -23.80 40.22 0.38
N ASP A 142 -24.06 38.93 0.48
CA ASP A 142 -24.95 38.38 1.51
C ASP A 142 -24.14 37.79 2.68
N PHE A 143 -24.06 38.53 3.78
CA PHE A 143 -23.40 38.11 5.01
C PHE A 143 -24.36 37.40 5.98
N SER A 144 -25.57 37.01 5.55
CA SER A 144 -26.55 36.41 6.45
C SER A 144 -26.09 35.08 7.06
N GLY A 145 -25.27 34.30 6.33
CA GLY A 145 -24.71 33.04 6.82
C GLY A 145 -23.61 33.18 7.88
N VAL A 146 -23.18 34.41 8.20
CA VAL A 146 -22.16 34.66 9.24
C VAL A 146 -22.71 35.50 10.41
N ILE A 147 -24.04 35.63 10.50
CA ILE A 147 -24.72 36.27 11.63
C ILE A 147 -24.49 35.45 12.89
N GLY A 148 -24.14 36.11 13.99
CA GLY A 148 -23.91 35.47 15.29
C GLY A 148 -22.49 34.91 15.48
N ASP A 149 -21.66 34.85 14.42
CA ASP A 149 -20.24 34.54 14.55
C ASP A 149 -19.55 35.58 15.46
N PRO A 150 -18.73 35.17 16.44
CA PRO A 150 -18.02 36.09 17.32
C PRO A 150 -17.16 37.15 16.60
N ALA A 151 -16.67 36.86 15.39
CA ALA A 151 -15.94 37.79 14.54
C ALA A 151 -16.83 38.82 13.82
N ASN A 152 -18.15 38.67 13.89
CA ASN A 152 -19.15 39.59 13.34
C ASN A 152 -19.98 40.32 14.40
N ILE A 153 -19.55 40.23 15.66
CA ILE A 153 -20.09 40.99 16.80
C ILE A 153 -19.10 42.10 17.15
N GLY A 154 -19.55 43.34 17.18
CA GLY A 154 -18.75 44.52 17.47
C GLY A 154 -17.80 44.91 16.34
N ILE A 155 -18.20 44.72 15.09
CA ILE A 155 -17.49 45.19 13.89
C ILE A 155 -17.29 46.70 13.97
N ASP A 156 -16.08 47.18 13.63
CA ASP A 156 -15.75 48.61 13.61
C ASP A 156 -14.95 49.06 12.38
N GLN A 157 -14.80 48.18 11.39
CA GLN A 157 -14.09 48.45 10.14
C GLN A 157 -14.72 47.73 8.95
N ILE A 158 -14.78 48.43 7.82
CA ILE A 158 -15.08 47.86 6.50
C ILE A 158 -13.83 47.91 5.62
N ILE A 159 -13.62 46.83 4.86
CA ILE A 159 -12.54 46.67 3.91
C ILE A 159 -13.15 46.36 2.53
N VAL A 160 -12.71 47.10 1.52
CA VAL A 160 -13.15 46.95 0.13
C VAL A 160 -11.96 46.51 -0.72
N PHE A 161 -12.15 45.43 -1.47
CA PHE A 161 -11.22 44.87 -2.44
C PHE A 161 -11.78 45.08 -3.85
N PRO A 162 -11.37 46.14 -4.58
CA PRO A 162 -12.06 46.53 -5.81
C PRO A 162 -11.82 45.59 -7.02
N ASP A 163 -10.81 44.73 -6.96
CA ASP A 163 -10.38 43.87 -8.06
C ASP A 163 -9.48 42.75 -7.52
N PHE A 164 -9.73 41.49 -7.90
CA PHE A 164 -8.91 40.31 -7.58
C PHE A 164 -8.12 39.76 -8.79
N ALA A 165 -8.19 40.40 -9.96
CA ALA A 165 -7.50 39.91 -11.13
C ALA A 165 -5.98 40.07 -11.03
N ALA A 166 -5.24 39.12 -11.60
CA ALA A 166 -3.84 39.34 -11.98
C ALA A 166 -3.78 40.37 -13.12
N ARG A 167 -2.98 41.43 -12.94
CA ARG A 167 -3.04 42.63 -13.79
C ARG A 167 -1.89 42.67 -14.81
N THR A 168 -2.20 43.04 -16.04
CA THR A 168 -1.21 43.30 -17.11
C THR A 168 -0.97 44.79 -17.35
N SER A 169 -1.80 45.65 -16.74
CA SER A 169 -1.67 47.10 -16.66
C SER A 169 -2.42 47.60 -15.41
N ASP A 170 -2.20 48.86 -15.03
CA ASP A 170 -2.99 49.48 -13.96
C ASP A 170 -4.47 49.54 -14.33
N ASN A 171 -5.35 49.19 -13.39
CA ASN A 171 -6.79 49.30 -13.53
C ASN A 171 -7.30 50.49 -12.71
N ILE A 172 -8.11 51.36 -13.34
CA ILE A 172 -8.80 52.44 -12.65
C ILE A 172 -10.22 51.97 -12.33
N ILE A 173 -10.53 51.87 -11.05
CA ILE A 173 -11.78 51.32 -10.54
C ILE A 173 -12.47 52.41 -9.73
N TYR A 174 -13.77 52.58 -9.96
CA TYR A 174 -14.59 53.46 -9.15
C TYR A 174 -15.62 52.64 -8.38
N PHE A 175 -15.90 53.07 -7.15
CA PHE A 175 -17.00 52.52 -6.38
C PHE A 175 -17.69 53.61 -5.58
N ASP A 176 -18.95 53.37 -5.24
CA ASP A 176 -19.80 54.35 -4.59
C ASP A 176 -21.01 53.71 -3.91
N GLU A 177 -21.72 54.48 -3.08
CA GLU A 177 -23.01 54.15 -2.48
C GLU A 177 -23.06 52.73 -1.88
N ILE A 178 -22.23 52.48 -0.86
CA ILE A 178 -22.28 51.22 -0.10
C ILE A 178 -23.47 51.27 0.85
N THR A 179 -24.41 50.34 0.71
CA THR A 179 -25.65 50.30 1.49
C THR A 179 -25.76 49.00 2.26
N PHE A 180 -26.35 49.07 3.46
CA PHE A 180 -26.69 47.90 4.28
C PHE A 180 -28.21 47.74 4.34
N GLY A 181 -28.69 46.51 4.31
CA GLY A 181 -30.11 46.19 4.43
C GLY A 181 -30.39 44.73 4.76
N PRO A 182 -31.68 44.36 4.88
CA PRO A 182 -32.07 42.97 5.03
C PRO A 182 -31.92 42.23 3.70
N VAL A 183 -31.68 40.92 3.77
CA VAL A 183 -31.71 40.04 2.60
C VAL A 183 -33.09 40.17 1.93
N PRO A 184 -33.17 40.47 0.62
CA PRO A 184 -34.44 40.55 -0.09
C PRO A 184 -35.21 39.23 0.03
N PRO A 185 -36.53 39.26 0.28
CA PRO A 185 -37.34 38.03 0.30
C PRO A 185 -37.22 37.29 -1.03
N GLY A 186 -36.71 36.05 -0.99
CA GLY A 186 -36.61 35.15 -2.15
C GLY A 186 -35.23 34.97 -2.77
N THR A 187 -34.16 35.50 -2.19
CA THR A 187 -32.78 35.18 -2.59
C THR A 187 -32.21 34.08 -1.69
N THR A 188 -32.30 32.83 -2.12
CA THR A 188 -31.56 31.72 -1.51
C THR A 188 -30.20 31.60 -2.20
N SER A 189 -29.12 31.51 -1.44
CA SER A 189 -27.75 31.22 -1.92
C SER A 189 -27.13 30.10 -1.08
N LEU A 190 -26.03 29.53 -1.57
CA LEU A 190 -25.17 28.70 -0.73
C LEU A 190 -24.22 29.57 0.13
N PRO A 191 -23.73 29.08 1.28
CA PRO A 191 -24.11 27.79 1.91
C PRO A 191 -25.56 27.80 2.43
N LEU A 192 -26.19 26.62 2.50
CA LEU A 192 -27.43 26.45 3.28
C LEU A 192 -27.04 26.03 4.71
N ASP A 193 -27.00 27.01 5.61
CA ASP A 193 -26.58 26.85 7.02
C ASP A 193 -27.74 27.05 8.03
N PHE A 194 -28.91 27.44 7.55
CA PHE A 194 -30.15 27.62 8.33
C PHE A 194 -30.08 28.59 9.52
N GLU A 195 -29.06 29.44 9.62
CA GLU A 195 -28.95 30.46 10.67
C GLU A 195 -29.69 31.77 10.34
N GLY A 196 -30.09 31.91 9.08
CA GLY A 196 -30.87 33.04 8.56
C GLY A 196 -32.37 32.76 8.41
N ALA A 197 -32.99 33.47 7.47
CA ALA A 197 -34.36 33.16 7.08
C ALA A 197 -34.38 31.82 6.33
N PRO A 198 -35.23 30.86 6.72
CA PRO A 198 -35.23 29.54 6.07
C PRO A 198 -35.66 29.65 4.61
N PRO A 199 -35.04 28.86 3.70
CA PRO A 199 -35.49 28.81 2.32
C PRO A 199 -36.89 28.19 2.22
N THR A 200 -37.51 28.30 1.04
CA THR A 200 -38.74 27.56 0.76
C THR A 200 -38.38 26.10 0.45
N PHE A 201 -38.84 25.19 1.30
CA PHE A 201 -38.71 23.75 1.09
C PHE A 201 -39.82 23.25 0.16
N ASN A 202 -39.45 22.78 -1.03
CA ASN A 202 -40.37 22.13 -1.97
C ASN A 202 -40.32 20.62 -1.76
N ASP A 203 -40.88 20.16 -0.63
CA ASP A 203 -40.92 18.74 -0.28
C ASP A 203 -41.79 17.94 -1.26
N PHE A 204 -41.39 16.70 -1.53
CA PHE A 204 -42.13 15.78 -2.40
C PHE A 204 -42.10 14.34 -1.89
N ASN A 205 -42.95 13.49 -2.49
CA ASN A 205 -43.12 12.08 -2.12
C ASN A 205 -43.43 11.85 -0.61
N GLY A 206 -44.10 12.83 0.01
CA GLY A 206 -44.51 12.78 1.41
C GLY A 206 -43.41 13.15 2.41
N SER A 207 -42.23 13.59 1.94
CA SER A 207 -41.23 14.22 2.79
C SER A 207 -41.77 15.49 3.43
N PHE A 208 -41.18 15.89 4.55
CA PHE A 208 -41.46 17.15 5.23
C PHE A 208 -40.16 17.70 5.83
N THR A 209 -39.82 18.94 5.47
CA THR A 209 -38.61 19.61 5.93
C THR A 209 -38.94 20.89 6.70
N GLN A 210 -38.27 21.09 7.83
CA GLN A 210 -38.36 22.31 8.63
C GLN A 210 -37.01 22.65 9.27
N VAL A 211 -36.76 23.93 9.53
CA VAL A 211 -35.61 24.35 10.35
C VAL A 211 -35.97 24.27 11.83
N ILE A 212 -35.12 23.60 12.61
CA ILE A 212 -35.24 23.45 14.06
C ILE A 212 -33.92 23.81 14.74
N ALA A 213 -33.94 24.00 16.06
CA ALA A 213 -32.71 24.07 16.84
C ALA A 213 -31.94 22.74 16.76
N ASN A 214 -30.62 22.80 16.59
CA ASN A 214 -29.75 21.63 16.46
C ASN A 214 -29.92 20.71 17.70
N PRO A 215 -30.41 19.47 17.53
CA PRO A 215 -30.64 18.56 18.65
C PRO A 215 -29.35 17.98 19.25
N ASP A 216 -28.24 18.03 18.51
CA ASP A 216 -26.93 17.51 18.90
C ASP A 216 -25.80 18.45 18.45
N PRO A 217 -25.59 19.60 19.13
CA PRO A 217 -24.59 20.59 18.74
C PRO A 217 -23.18 20.18 19.21
N ALA A 218 -22.71 19.03 18.71
CA ALA A 218 -21.39 18.46 18.99
C ALA A 218 -20.85 17.71 17.75
N GLY A 219 -19.55 17.41 17.76
CA GLY A 219 -18.90 16.74 16.63
C GLY A 219 -18.59 17.71 15.49
N VAL A 220 -18.78 17.27 14.24
CA VAL A 220 -18.47 18.06 13.05
C VAL A 220 -19.42 19.24 12.86
N ASN A 221 -20.69 19.11 13.29
CA ASN A 221 -21.67 20.20 13.21
C ASN A 221 -21.92 20.82 14.59
N THR A 222 -21.62 22.12 14.72
CA THR A 222 -21.84 22.91 15.95
C THR A 222 -22.83 24.06 15.78
N SER A 223 -23.56 24.08 14.66
CA SER A 223 -24.57 25.09 14.34
C SER A 223 -25.70 25.17 15.37
N ALA A 224 -26.39 26.30 15.42
CA ALA A 224 -27.51 26.49 16.33
C ALA A 224 -28.81 25.94 15.74
N ASN A 225 -28.96 25.96 14.41
CA ASN A 225 -30.14 25.50 13.69
C ASN A 225 -29.77 24.53 12.58
N VAL A 226 -30.66 23.58 12.29
CA VAL A 226 -30.45 22.55 11.25
C VAL A 226 -31.76 22.27 10.52
N ALA A 227 -31.69 21.67 9.33
CA ALA A 227 -32.87 21.14 8.66
C ALA A 227 -33.22 19.75 9.20
N GLU A 228 -34.41 19.61 9.78
CA GLU A 228 -35.03 18.32 10.07
C GLU A 228 -35.79 17.83 8.83
N ASN A 229 -35.38 16.69 8.27
CA ASN A 229 -36.05 16.04 7.15
C ASN A 229 -36.74 14.75 7.61
N THR A 230 -38.08 14.75 7.62
CA THR A 230 -38.90 13.57 7.94
C THR A 230 -39.21 12.79 6.66
N VAL A 231 -38.74 11.54 6.58
CA VAL A 231 -39.00 10.61 5.48
C VAL A 231 -40.03 9.57 5.91
N PRO A 232 -41.20 9.51 5.26
CA PRO A 232 -42.26 8.57 5.65
C PRO A 232 -41.90 7.12 5.35
N ALA A 233 -42.52 6.21 6.09
CA ALA A 233 -42.34 4.77 5.91
C ALA A 233 -42.53 4.33 4.45
N ASN A 234 -41.57 3.54 3.95
CA ASN A 234 -41.50 2.94 2.62
C ASN A 234 -41.32 3.95 1.46
N ALA A 235 -40.92 5.20 1.73
CA ALA A 235 -40.72 6.22 0.71
C ALA A 235 -39.25 6.34 0.25
N ALA A 236 -38.81 5.43 -0.60
CA ALA A 236 -37.43 5.36 -1.10
C ALA A 236 -36.96 6.56 -1.95
N PHE A 237 -37.87 7.47 -2.31
CA PHE A 237 -37.58 8.65 -3.14
C PHE A 237 -38.16 9.93 -2.52
N ALA A 238 -38.38 9.96 -1.20
CA ALA A 238 -38.73 11.19 -0.52
C ALA A 238 -37.52 12.13 -0.45
N GLY A 239 -37.78 13.42 -0.62
CA GLY A 239 -36.74 14.42 -0.61
C GLY A 239 -37.29 15.83 -0.63
N VAL A 240 -36.38 16.79 -0.66
CA VAL A 240 -36.66 18.22 -0.61
C VAL A 240 -35.89 18.92 -1.72
N ASN A 241 -36.58 19.74 -2.51
CA ASN A 241 -35.96 20.63 -3.49
C ASN A 241 -35.93 22.06 -2.96
N ILE A 242 -34.81 22.75 -3.18
CA ILE A 242 -34.59 24.14 -2.78
C ILE A 242 -34.12 24.91 -4.00
N VAL A 243 -34.83 26.00 -4.33
CA VAL A 243 -34.42 26.92 -5.39
C VAL A 243 -33.25 27.74 -4.87
N VAL A 244 -32.08 27.47 -5.43
CA VAL A 244 -30.79 28.11 -5.12
C VAL A 244 -29.91 28.02 -6.37
N PRO A 245 -29.39 29.15 -6.89
CA PRO A 245 -28.49 29.12 -8.04
C PRO A 245 -27.21 28.34 -7.73
N ILE A 246 -26.79 27.48 -8.66
CA ILE A 246 -25.61 26.62 -8.56
C ILE A 246 -24.71 26.88 -9.76
N ASP A 247 -23.41 27.08 -9.54
CA ASP A 247 -22.40 27.25 -10.57
C ASP A 247 -21.15 26.42 -10.24
N ILE A 248 -20.91 25.35 -11.01
CA ILE A 248 -19.74 24.45 -10.81
C ILE A 248 -18.63 24.72 -11.83
N THR A 249 -18.51 25.95 -12.33
CA THR A 249 -17.42 26.35 -13.23
C THR A 249 -16.06 26.29 -12.54
N THR A 250 -16.02 26.55 -11.23
CA THR A 250 -14.81 26.56 -10.41
C THR A 250 -14.92 25.55 -9.26
N ASP A 251 -15.98 25.66 -8.45
CA ASP A 251 -16.16 24.83 -7.25
C ASP A 251 -17.03 23.61 -7.62
N LYS A 252 -16.38 22.46 -7.78
CA LYS A 252 -17.02 21.22 -8.29
C LYS A 252 -17.34 20.20 -7.21
N PHE A 253 -17.12 20.53 -5.94
CA PHE A 253 -17.40 19.66 -4.82
C PHE A 253 -18.45 20.29 -3.93
N PHE A 254 -19.28 19.46 -3.32
CA PHE A 254 -20.21 19.87 -2.28
C PHE A 254 -19.92 19.10 -1.01
N ARG A 255 -19.95 19.77 0.14
CA ARG A 255 -19.98 19.12 1.44
C ARG A 255 -21.31 19.38 2.13
N MET A 256 -21.70 18.48 3.01
CA MET A 256 -22.90 18.60 3.82
C MET A 256 -22.71 17.82 5.11
N ASP A 257 -23.06 18.41 6.24
CA ASP A 257 -23.12 17.69 7.50
C ASP A 257 -24.46 16.96 7.58
N VAL A 258 -24.44 15.67 7.88
CA VAL A 258 -25.65 14.85 7.99
C VAL A 258 -25.61 14.02 9.26
N TRP A 259 -26.75 13.96 9.94
CA TRP A 259 -27.00 13.07 11.06
C TRP A 259 -28.08 12.07 10.66
N SER A 260 -27.79 10.77 10.80
CA SER A 260 -28.73 9.69 10.48
C SER A 260 -29.00 8.78 11.68
N PRO A 261 -30.26 8.33 11.91
CA PRO A 261 -30.57 7.29 12.88
C PRO A 261 -30.20 5.88 12.41
N LEU A 262 -29.67 5.72 11.19
CA LEU A 262 -29.32 4.44 10.57
C LEU A 262 -27.86 4.44 10.06
N ALA A 263 -27.17 3.30 10.16
CA ALA A 263 -25.88 3.07 9.50
C ALA A 263 -26.07 2.92 7.98
N ASN A 264 -24.99 3.16 7.22
CA ASN A 264 -24.95 2.93 5.76
C ASN A 264 -26.08 3.67 5.02
N THR A 265 -26.40 4.89 5.44
CA THR A 265 -27.52 5.67 4.90
C THR A 265 -27.09 6.35 3.59
N PRO A 266 -27.68 6.00 2.44
CA PRO A 266 -27.39 6.69 1.19
C PRO A 266 -28.09 8.06 1.13
N VAL A 267 -27.32 9.11 0.84
CA VAL A 267 -27.81 10.47 0.61
C VAL A 267 -27.51 10.83 -0.84
N LEU A 268 -28.53 11.27 -1.59
CA LEU A 268 -28.37 11.72 -2.96
C LEU A 268 -28.48 13.24 -3.01
N LEU A 269 -27.46 13.89 -3.58
CA LEU A 269 -27.50 15.30 -3.97
C LEU A 269 -27.71 15.39 -5.48
N LYS A 270 -28.73 16.15 -5.89
CA LYS A 270 -29.07 16.34 -7.30
C LYS A 270 -29.10 17.83 -7.64
N LEU A 271 -28.38 18.22 -8.68
CA LEU A 271 -28.38 19.57 -9.23
C LEU A 271 -29.38 19.60 -10.40
N GLU A 272 -30.36 20.51 -10.35
CA GLU A 272 -31.39 20.59 -11.37
C GLU A 272 -32.00 21.99 -11.56
N GLY A 273 -32.75 22.17 -12.64
CA GLY A 273 -33.22 23.50 -13.08
C GLY A 273 -32.21 24.18 -14.02
N GLY A 274 -32.57 25.31 -14.60
CA GLY A 274 -31.70 26.02 -15.54
C GLY A 274 -31.59 25.36 -16.93
N PRO A 275 -30.52 25.68 -17.69
CA PRO A 275 -30.39 25.28 -19.09
C PRO A 275 -29.78 23.87 -19.30
N ASN A 276 -29.24 23.24 -18.24
CA ASN A 276 -28.46 22.01 -18.32
C ASN A 276 -29.27 20.78 -17.84
N PRO A 277 -28.97 19.57 -18.35
CA PRO A 277 -29.57 18.34 -17.82
C PRO A 277 -29.29 18.17 -16.33
N PRO A 278 -30.20 17.55 -15.55
CA PRO A 278 -29.94 17.28 -14.15
C PRO A 278 -28.79 16.29 -13.99
N VAL A 279 -27.99 16.49 -12.93
CA VAL A 279 -26.89 15.61 -12.54
C VAL A 279 -27.01 15.28 -11.06
N GLU A 280 -26.56 14.10 -10.67
CA GLU A 280 -26.71 13.61 -9.30
C GLU A 280 -25.49 12.84 -8.84
N ARG A 281 -25.22 12.90 -7.52
CA ARG A 281 -24.15 12.20 -6.83
C ARG A 281 -24.68 11.66 -5.52
N GLN A 282 -24.24 10.45 -5.18
CA GLN A 282 -24.59 9.79 -3.93
C GLN A 282 -23.36 9.73 -3.03
N ALA A 283 -23.57 9.97 -1.75
CA ALA A 283 -22.62 9.67 -0.68
C ALA A 283 -23.34 8.83 0.38
N ASN A 284 -22.62 7.99 1.11
CA ASN A 284 -23.20 7.13 2.14
C ASN A 284 -22.64 7.54 3.50
N LEU A 285 -23.51 7.67 4.51
CA LEU A 285 -23.07 7.78 5.89
C LEU A 285 -22.71 6.39 6.42
N VAL A 286 -21.58 6.27 7.13
CA VAL A 286 -21.19 5.03 7.81
C VAL A 286 -21.53 5.05 9.30
N THR A 287 -21.72 6.23 9.88
CA THR A 287 -22.04 6.39 11.31
C THR A 287 -23.55 6.27 11.59
N THR A 288 -23.91 5.95 12.83
CA THR A 288 -25.30 5.92 13.32
C THR A 288 -25.42 6.82 14.54
N GLY A 289 -26.40 7.73 14.52
CA GLY A 289 -26.72 8.58 15.66
C GLY A 289 -25.66 9.64 15.97
N ALA A 290 -24.86 10.04 14.98
CA ALA A 290 -23.85 11.09 15.08
C ALA A 290 -23.80 11.91 13.78
N TRP A 291 -23.24 13.12 13.85
CA TRP A 291 -22.97 13.96 12.68
C TRP A 291 -21.77 13.45 11.89
N GLU A 292 -21.88 13.43 10.57
CA GLU A 292 -20.85 13.05 9.61
C GLU A 292 -20.84 14.06 8.47
N GLU A 293 -19.66 14.57 8.10
CA GLU A 293 -19.48 15.39 6.90
C GLU A 293 -19.37 14.46 5.70
N ILE A 294 -20.27 14.61 4.72
CA ILE A 294 -20.25 13.86 3.46
C ILE A 294 -19.92 14.77 2.29
N VAL A 295 -19.22 14.22 1.28
CA VAL A 295 -18.78 14.96 0.10
C VAL A 295 -19.40 14.39 -1.18
N PHE A 296 -19.87 15.27 -2.06
CA PHE A 296 -20.36 14.95 -3.39
C PHE A 296 -19.41 15.50 -4.46
N ASP A 297 -18.87 14.60 -5.28
CA ASP A 297 -17.88 14.93 -6.31
C ASP A 297 -18.53 15.12 -7.69
N PHE A 298 -18.61 16.38 -8.15
CA PHE A 298 -19.01 16.74 -9.51
C PHE A 298 -17.82 17.16 -10.39
N SER A 299 -16.59 16.80 -10.02
CA SER A 299 -15.35 17.17 -10.74
C SER A 299 -15.33 16.70 -12.20
N SER A 300 -16.00 15.57 -12.49
CA SER A 300 -16.16 15.03 -13.83
C SER A 300 -17.20 15.75 -14.69
N GLU A 301 -18.01 16.64 -14.11
CA GLU A 301 -19.03 17.38 -14.84
C GLU A 301 -18.45 18.58 -15.61
N PRO A 302 -19.01 18.92 -16.78
CA PRO A 302 -18.68 20.14 -17.49
C PRO A 302 -18.97 21.40 -16.65
N ASN A 303 -18.41 22.53 -17.07
CA ASN A 303 -18.61 23.83 -16.43
C ASN A 303 -20.03 24.36 -16.71
N PHE A 304 -20.96 24.02 -15.82
CA PHE A 304 -22.40 24.24 -15.95
C PHE A 304 -23.01 24.91 -14.73
N THR A 305 -24.25 25.38 -14.92
CA THR A 305 -25.07 26.05 -13.90
C THR A 305 -26.45 25.41 -13.79
N TRP A 306 -27.05 25.46 -12.60
CA TRP A 306 -28.43 25.02 -12.31
C TRP A 306 -29.15 26.03 -11.41
N ASP A 307 -30.47 25.90 -11.29
CA ASP A 307 -31.31 26.85 -10.53
C ASP A 307 -31.74 26.30 -9.16
N SER A 308 -31.46 25.03 -8.86
CA SER A 308 -31.89 24.37 -7.63
C SER A 308 -31.05 23.16 -7.27
N VAL A 309 -31.14 22.77 -6.01
CA VAL A 309 -30.60 21.54 -5.46
C VAL A 309 -31.71 20.69 -4.85
N THR A 310 -31.59 19.37 -4.98
CA THR A 310 -32.50 18.41 -4.38
C THR A 310 -31.72 17.43 -3.52
N VAL A 311 -32.17 17.26 -2.27
CA VAL A 311 -31.58 16.33 -1.30
C VAL A 311 -32.56 15.18 -1.07
N PHE A 312 -32.06 13.95 -1.16
CA PHE A 312 -32.81 12.74 -0.80
C PHE A 312 -32.11 12.07 0.37
N MET A 313 -32.85 11.87 1.46
CA MET A 313 -32.37 11.11 2.60
C MET A 313 -32.78 9.64 2.47
N ASN A 314 -31.84 8.74 2.71
CA ASN A 314 -32.01 7.29 2.58
C ASN A 314 -32.50 6.87 1.16
N PHE A 315 -31.82 7.41 0.15
CA PHE A 315 -32.19 7.26 -1.26
C PHE A 315 -32.22 5.78 -1.69
N ASN A 316 -33.28 5.42 -2.44
CA ASN A 316 -33.52 4.08 -2.98
C ASN A 316 -33.67 2.98 -1.91
N MET A 317 -33.82 3.33 -0.64
CA MET A 317 -34.02 2.40 0.47
C MET A 317 -35.47 2.42 0.97
N GLN A 318 -36.04 1.25 1.27
CA GLN A 318 -37.38 1.14 1.87
C GLN A 318 -37.25 0.80 3.35
N ASP A 319 -37.52 1.78 4.21
CA ASP A 319 -37.64 1.56 5.66
C ASP A 319 -39.12 1.39 6.04
N PRO A 320 -39.52 0.34 6.78
CA PRO A 320 -40.90 0.18 7.23
C PRO A 320 -41.37 1.25 8.24
N ASN A 321 -40.45 2.03 8.81
CA ASN A 321 -40.69 3.09 9.77
C ASN A 321 -40.52 4.48 9.12
N THR A 322 -41.17 5.48 9.71
CA THR A 322 -40.88 6.88 9.39
C THR A 322 -39.58 7.27 10.08
N GLN A 323 -38.63 7.81 9.33
CA GLN A 323 -37.31 8.19 9.82
C GLN A 323 -37.14 9.70 9.78
N VAL A 324 -36.31 10.22 10.68
CA VAL A 324 -35.96 11.63 10.78
C VAL A 324 -34.46 11.76 10.64
N TYR A 325 -34.02 12.57 9.69
CA TYR A 325 -32.62 12.90 9.44
C TYR A 325 -32.41 14.39 9.71
N TYR A 326 -31.20 14.77 10.10
CA TYR A 326 -30.81 16.17 10.20
C TYR A 326 -29.70 16.46 9.22
N TRP A 327 -29.72 17.63 8.60
CA TRP A 327 -28.68 18.06 7.68
C TRP A 327 -28.48 19.57 7.71
N ASP A 328 -27.26 19.97 7.37
CA ASP A 328 -26.82 21.35 7.48
C ASP A 328 -25.55 21.61 6.65
N ASN A 329 -25.12 22.86 6.58
CA ASN A 329 -23.86 23.28 5.98
C ASN A 329 -23.67 22.77 4.54
N LEU A 330 -24.74 22.76 3.73
CA LEU A 330 -24.61 22.42 2.31
C LEU A 330 -23.84 23.53 1.60
N GLU A 331 -22.59 23.24 1.25
CA GLU A 331 -21.62 24.23 0.76
C GLU A 331 -20.88 23.73 -0.48
N GLN A 332 -20.60 24.62 -1.44
CA GLN A 332 -19.69 24.36 -2.57
C GLN A 332 -18.25 24.69 -2.19
N PHE A 333 -17.30 23.88 -2.63
CA PHE A 333 -15.88 24.16 -2.43
C PHE A 333 -15.00 23.62 -3.57
N ASN A 334 -13.74 24.06 -3.57
CA ASN A 334 -12.69 23.63 -4.50
C ASN A 334 -11.68 22.70 -3.82
N GLY A 335 -11.07 21.79 -4.59
CA GLY A 335 -10.03 20.90 -4.09
C GLY A 335 -10.57 19.79 -3.20
N GLY A 336 -11.60 19.07 -3.68
CA GLY A 336 -12.19 17.93 -3.01
C GLY A 336 -11.18 16.85 -2.59
N PRO A 337 -11.62 15.87 -1.78
CA PRO A 337 -10.76 14.80 -1.33
C PRO A 337 -10.06 14.15 -2.52
N PRO A 338 -8.75 13.82 -2.39
CA PRO A 338 -8.00 13.23 -3.49
C PRO A 338 -8.72 11.98 -4.01
N PRO A 339 -8.65 11.69 -5.32
CA PRO A 339 -9.17 10.45 -5.87
C PRO A 339 -8.61 9.26 -5.09
N LEU A 340 -9.43 8.24 -4.88
CA LEU A 340 -8.98 6.99 -4.27
C LEU A 340 -7.75 6.48 -5.05
N ALA A 341 -6.67 6.22 -4.33
CA ALA A 341 -5.40 5.74 -4.86
C ALA A 341 -4.81 4.72 -3.87
N LEU A 342 -3.81 3.97 -4.32
CA LEU A 342 -2.97 3.20 -3.41
C LEU A 342 -2.03 4.15 -2.65
N PRO A 343 -1.72 3.89 -1.36
CA PRO A 343 -2.13 2.73 -0.56
C PRO A 343 -3.62 2.75 -0.14
N LEU A 344 -4.23 1.57 -0.02
CA LEU A 344 -5.49 1.43 0.72
C LEU A 344 -5.14 1.17 2.20
N ASP A 345 -5.15 2.24 3.01
CA ASP A 345 -4.78 2.25 4.44
C ASP A 345 -5.99 2.41 5.38
N PHE A 346 -7.18 2.64 4.85
CA PHE A 346 -8.45 2.78 5.57
C PHE A 346 -8.51 3.85 6.67
N GLU A 347 -7.56 4.79 6.70
CA GLU A 347 -7.55 5.88 7.69
C GLU A 347 -8.35 7.12 7.25
N GLY A 348 -8.81 7.12 6.00
CA GLY A 348 -9.68 8.14 5.43
C GLY A 348 -11.13 7.69 5.24
N ALA A 349 -11.83 8.34 4.32
CA ALA A 349 -13.16 7.91 3.89
C ALA A 349 -13.05 6.50 3.24
N PRO A 350 -13.87 5.53 3.66
CA PRO A 350 -13.79 4.17 3.14
C PRO A 350 -14.13 4.14 1.64
N PRO A 351 -13.44 3.31 0.84
CA PRO A 351 -13.80 3.14 -0.55
C PRO A 351 -15.15 2.43 -0.70
N THR A 352 -15.74 2.49 -1.89
CA THR A 352 -16.90 1.64 -2.19
C THR A 352 -16.44 0.20 -2.38
N PHE A 353 -16.94 -0.70 -1.54
CA PHE A 353 -16.70 -2.14 -1.64
C PHE A 353 -17.73 -2.79 -2.57
N ASN A 354 -17.27 -3.34 -3.70
CA ASN A 354 -18.10 -4.11 -4.62
C ASN A 354 -17.99 -5.60 -4.28
N ASP A 355 -18.56 -5.99 -3.14
CA ASP A 355 -18.58 -7.38 -2.67
C ASP A 355 -19.38 -8.30 -3.61
N PHE A 356 -18.92 -9.56 -3.74
CA PHE A 356 -19.60 -10.58 -4.53
C PHE A 356 -19.52 -11.97 -3.89
N ASN A 357 -20.32 -12.90 -4.42
CA ASN A 357 -20.46 -14.27 -3.90
C ASN A 357 -20.80 -14.36 -2.41
N GLY A 358 -21.51 -13.35 -1.90
CA GLY A 358 -21.96 -13.28 -0.51
C GLY A 358 -20.93 -12.72 0.47
N SER A 359 -19.76 -12.28 -0.02
CA SER A 359 -18.82 -11.46 0.77
C SER A 359 -19.52 -10.23 1.35
N PHE A 360 -19.01 -9.75 2.48
CA PHE A 360 -19.35 -8.44 3.03
C PHE A 360 -18.09 -7.81 3.61
N THR A 361 -17.77 -6.59 3.14
CA THR A 361 -16.60 -5.84 3.57
C THR A 361 -17.00 -4.50 4.17
N GLN A 362 -16.38 -4.14 5.29
CA GLN A 362 -16.54 -2.84 5.94
C GLN A 362 -15.23 -2.39 6.58
N VAL A 363 -15.06 -1.07 6.76
CA VAL A 363 -13.95 -0.54 7.58
C VAL A 363 -14.39 -0.49 9.04
N ILE A 364 -13.57 -1.06 9.93
CA ILE A 364 -13.78 -1.04 11.39
C ILE A 364 -12.50 -0.58 12.09
N ALA A 365 -12.62 -0.22 13.37
CA ALA A 365 -11.44 -0.03 14.22
C ALA A 365 -10.65 -1.34 14.32
N ASN A 366 -9.32 -1.25 14.19
CA ASN A 366 -8.43 -2.40 14.22
C ASN A 366 -8.61 -3.21 15.52
N PRO A 367 -9.07 -4.48 15.45
CA PRO A 367 -9.34 -5.28 16.64
C PRO A 367 -8.06 -5.81 17.32
N ASP A 368 -6.92 -5.79 16.61
CA ASP A 368 -5.63 -6.28 17.08
C ASP A 368 -4.48 -5.36 16.58
N PRO A 369 -4.33 -4.14 17.12
CA PRO A 369 -3.31 -3.18 16.66
C PRO A 369 -1.92 -3.55 17.20
N THR A 370 -1.40 -4.70 16.80
CA THR A 370 -0.11 -5.26 17.21
C THR A 370 0.63 -5.94 16.04
N GLY A 371 1.93 -6.21 16.20
CA GLY A 371 2.71 -6.87 15.15
C GLY A 371 3.07 -5.94 14.00
N VAL A 372 2.96 -6.42 12.76
CA VAL A 372 3.26 -5.64 11.55
C VAL A 372 2.23 -4.54 11.28
N ASN A 373 0.97 -4.74 11.70
CA ASN A 373 -0.07 -3.74 11.53
C ASN A 373 -0.45 -3.08 12.86
N THR A 374 -0.24 -1.76 12.96
CA THR A 374 -0.60 -0.94 14.13
C THR A 374 -1.56 0.20 13.79
N SER A 375 -2.20 0.13 12.62
CA SER A 375 -3.20 1.09 12.13
C SER A 375 -4.41 1.20 13.07
N ALA A 376 -5.13 2.31 12.96
CA ALA A 376 -6.33 2.53 13.76
C ALA A 376 -7.55 1.85 13.14
N ASN A 377 -7.60 1.72 11.81
CA ASN A 377 -8.72 1.15 11.08
C ASN A 377 -8.26 0.09 10.08
N VAL A 378 -9.10 -0.91 9.82
CA VAL A 378 -8.81 -2.03 8.90
C VAL A 378 -10.07 -2.42 8.13
N ALA A 379 -9.91 -3.09 6.99
CA ALA A 379 -11.03 -3.74 6.33
C ALA A 379 -11.34 -5.09 6.99
N GLU A 380 -12.55 -5.25 7.51
CA GLU A 380 -13.13 -6.53 7.91
C GLU A 380 -13.81 -7.17 6.70
N ASN A 381 -13.34 -8.35 6.28
CA ASN A 381 -13.94 -9.14 5.21
C ASN A 381 -14.60 -10.41 5.78
N THR A 382 -15.93 -10.48 5.70
CA THR A 382 -16.72 -11.64 6.13
C THR A 382 -17.03 -12.54 4.94
N VAL A 383 -16.47 -13.76 4.96
CA VAL A 383 -16.70 -14.79 3.94
C VAL A 383 -17.72 -15.81 4.45
N PRO A 384 -18.87 -15.98 3.80
CA PRO A 384 -19.91 -16.91 4.26
C PRO A 384 -19.49 -18.37 4.08
N ALA A 385 -20.08 -19.24 4.89
CA ALA A 385 -19.88 -20.69 4.82
C ALA A 385 -20.01 -21.25 3.40
N ASN A 386 -19.01 -22.03 2.99
CA ASN A 386 -18.86 -22.73 1.72
C ASN A 386 -18.66 -21.83 0.48
N ALA A 387 -18.33 -20.54 0.66
CA ALA A 387 -18.12 -19.61 -0.44
C ALA A 387 -16.64 -19.46 -0.83
N ALA A 388 -16.10 -20.46 -1.53
CA ALA A 388 -14.69 -20.52 -1.94
C ALA A 388 -14.22 -19.39 -2.88
N PHE A 389 -15.15 -18.58 -3.40
CA PHE A 389 -14.87 -17.49 -4.35
C PHE A 389 -15.50 -16.16 -3.89
N ALA A 390 -15.81 -16.02 -2.60
CA ALA A 390 -16.18 -14.73 -2.03
C ALA A 390 -15.00 -13.76 -2.10
N GLY A 391 -15.28 -12.51 -2.41
CA GLY A 391 -14.26 -11.47 -2.48
C GLY A 391 -14.87 -10.09 -2.61
N VAL A 392 -13.99 -9.11 -2.66
CA VAL A 392 -14.31 -7.69 -2.75
C VAL A 392 -13.52 -7.04 -3.86
N ASN A 393 -14.21 -6.30 -4.74
CA ASN A 393 -13.57 -5.47 -5.77
C ASN A 393 -13.63 -4.00 -5.38
N ILE A 394 -12.53 -3.29 -5.58
CA ILE A 394 -12.40 -1.86 -5.30
C ILE A 394 -11.91 -1.17 -6.58
N VAL A 395 -12.66 -0.19 -7.05
CA VAL A 395 -12.29 0.63 -8.21
C VAL A 395 -11.25 1.65 -7.77
N VAL A 396 -10.00 1.38 -8.10
CA VAL A 396 -8.83 2.20 -7.76
C VAL A 396 -7.85 2.13 -8.94
N PRO A 397 -7.32 3.25 -9.46
CA PRO A 397 -6.31 3.22 -10.50
C PRO A 397 -5.04 2.51 -10.01
N VAL A 398 -4.52 1.59 -10.82
CA VAL A 398 -3.31 0.84 -10.55
C VAL A 398 -2.34 0.98 -11.72
N ASP A 399 -1.10 1.31 -11.42
CA ASP A 399 -0.01 1.47 -12.40
C ASP A 399 1.14 0.54 -12.02
N ILE A 400 1.36 -0.52 -12.82
CA ILE A 400 2.48 -1.46 -12.65
C ILE A 400 3.57 -1.26 -13.70
N THR A 401 3.74 -0.03 -14.21
CA THR A 401 4.77 0.28 -15.22
C THR A 401 6.19 0.20 -14.66
N SER A 402 6.36 0.42 -13.35
CA SER A 402 7.65 0.40 -12.66
C SER A 402 7.63 -0.55 -11.47
N ASP A 403 6.89 -0.22 -10.43
CA ASP A 403 6.65 -1.10 -9.29
C ASP A 403 5.67 -2.21 -9.68
N LYS A 404 6.04 -3.45 -9.37
CA LYS A 404 5.28 -4.64 -9.77
C LYS A 404 5.02 -5.58 -8.61
N PHE A 405 5.28 -5.14 -7.40
CA PHE A 405 4.94 -5.90 -6.21
C PHE A 405 3.87 -5.14 -5.45
N PHE A 406 3.01 -5.90 -4.80
CA PHE A 406 2.08 -5.36 -3.84
C PHE A 406 2.40 -5.97 -2.50
N ARG A 407 2.35 -5.18 -1.43
CA ARG A 407 2.29 -5.72 -0.08
C ARG A 407 0.94 -5.44 0.54
N MET A 408 0.55 -6.28 1.48
CA MET A 408 -0.70 -6.17 2.22
C MET A 408 -0.52 -6.83 3.57
N ASP A 409 -0.99 -6.17 4.63
CA ASP A 409 -1.08 -6.78 5.95
C ASP A 409 -2.37 -7.58 6.05
N VAL A 410 -2.28 -8.81 6.52
CA VAL A 410 -3.42 -9.72 6.62
C VAL A 410 -3.45 -10.42 7.96
N TRP A 411 -4.64 -10.49 8.56
CA TRP A 411 -4.93 -11.28 9.74
C TRP A 411 -5.99 -12.34 9.39
N SER A 412 -5.72 -13.60 9.72
CA SER A 412 -6.65 -14.71 9.48
C SER A 412 -6.86 -15.59 10.71
N PRO A 413 -8.09 -16.06 10.98
CA PRO A 413 -8.34 -17.05 12.03
C PRO A 413 -7.88 -18.47 11.64
N LEU A 414 -7.46 -18.71 10.39
CA LEU A 414 -7.09 -20.02 9.85
C LEU A 414 -5.60 -20.09 9.45
N ALA A 415 -4.98 -21.24 9.65
CA ALA A 415 -3.63 -21.52 9.16
C ALA A 415 -3.61 -21.75 7.65
N ASN A 416 -2.49 -21.41 7.00
CA ASN A 416 -2.28 -21.64 5.56
C ASN A 416 -3.38 -21.01 4.68
N THR A 417 -3.91 -19.85 5.07
CA THR A 417 -5.02 -19.20 4.36
C THR A 417 -4.55 -18.70 2.99
N PRO A 418 -5.12 -19.15 1.87
CA PRO A 418 -4.81 -18.61 0.55
C PRO A 418 -5.48 -17.25 0.33
N VAL A 419 -4.70 -16.24 0.00
CA VAL A 419 -5.16 -14.90 -0.36
C VAL A 419 -4.83 -14.64 -1.82
N LEU A 420 -5.83 -14.30 -2.62
CA LEU A 420 -5.65 -13.95 -4.04
C LEU A 420 -5.82 -12.44 -4.22
N LEU A 421 -4.82 -11.79 -4.78
CA LEU A 421 -4.93 -10.42 -5.31
C LEU A 421 -5.04 -10.48 -6.83
N LYS A 422 -6.01 -9.77 -7.38
CA LYS A 422 -6.28 -9.71 -8.82
C LYS A 422 -6.41 -8.26 -9.29
N LEU A 423 -5.76 -7.94 -10.42
CA LEU A 423 -5.82 -6.62 -11.06
C LEU A 423 -6.72 -6.69 -12.29
N GLU A 424 -7.68 -5.76 -12.42
CA GLU A 424 -8.71 -5.80 -13.47
C GLU A 424 -9.02 -4.40 -14.04
N GLY A 425 -9.53 -4.35 -15.27
CA GLY A 425 -9.86 -3.11 -15.97
C GLY A 425 -8.75 -2.60 -16.91
N GLY A 426 -8.81 -1.32 -17.29
CA GLY A 426 -7.78 -0.65 -18.10
C GLY A 426 -7.68 -1.11 -19.56
N GLY A 427 -8.58 -1.99 -20.01
CA GLY A 427 -8.52 -2.64 -21.32
C GLY A 427 -7.49 -3.78 -21.43
N ASN A 428 -6.81 -4.11 -20.33
CA ASN A 428 -5.83 -5.20 -20.25
C ASN A 428 -6.50 -6.50 -19.75
N PRO A 429 -6.00 -7.69 -20.14
CA PRO A 429 -6.43 -8.95 -19.53
C PRO A 429 -6.19 -8.94 -18.01
N PRO A 430 -7.09 -9.51 -17.21
CA PRO A 430 -6.89 -9.57 -15.77
C PRO A 430 -5.68 -10.45 -15.43
N VAL A 431 -4.97 -10.07 -14.36
CA VAL A 431 -3.81 -10.79 -13.84
C VAL A 431 -3.99 -11.01 -12.35
N GLU A 432 -3.53 -12.14 -11.82
CA GLU A 432 -3.79 -12.53 -10.43
C GLU A 432 -2.59 -13.25 -9.81
N ARG A 433 -2.41 -13.08 -8.49
CA ARG A 433 -1.35 -13.70 -7.70
C ARG A 433 -1.91 -14.25 -6.39
N LEU A 434 -1.51 -15.47 -6.08
CA LEU A 434 -1.93 -16.22 -4.90
C LEU A 434 -0.77 -16.28 -3.92
N VAL A 435 -1.03 -15.93 -2.66
CA VAL A 435 -0.07 -16.06 -1.56
C VAL A 435 -0.77 -16.75 -0.38
N ASN A 436 -0.09 -17.68 0.27
CA ASN A 436 -0.61 -18.36 1.46
C ASN A 436 -0.01 -17.73 2.72
N LEU A 437 -0.84 -17.44 3.71
CA LEU A 437 -0.36 -17.04 5.04
C LEU A 437 0.37 -18.18 5.73
N THR A 438 1.42 -17.86 6.48
CA THR A 438 2.18 -18.82 7.30
C THR A 438 1.76 -18.79 8.77
N THR A 439 1.05 -17.75 9.19
CA THR A 439 0.63 -17.53 10.57
C THR A 439 -0.87 -17.77 10.79
N THR A 440 -1.32 -17.70 12.04
CA THR A 440 -2.73 -17.87 12.42
C THR A 440 -3.05 -16.99 13.60
N SER A 441 -4.15 -16.24 13.52
CA SER A 441 -4.62 -15.30 14.53
C SER A 441 -3.60 -14.23 14.91
N THR A 442 -2.77 -13.83 13.94
CA THR A 442 -1.79 -12.73 14.04
C THR A 442 -1.71 -12.02 12.69
N TRP A 443 -1.25 -10.77 12.68
CA TRP A 443 -0.95 -10.05 11.44
C TRP A 443 0.31 -10.58 10.77
N GLU A 444 0.26 -10.70 9.45
CA GLU A 444 1.35 -11.09 8.57
C GLU A 444 1.36 -10.17 7.34
N GLU A 445 2.52 -9.62 7.00
CA GLU A 445 2.73 -8.89 5.76
C GLU A 445 2.96 -9.91 4.65
N ILE A 446 2.14 -9.87 3.59
CA ILE A 446 2.33 -10.71 2.40
C ILE A 446 2.65 -9.87 1.18
N VAL A 447 3.44 -10.45 0.26
CA VAL A 447 3.87 -9.79 -0.97
C VAL A 447 3.38 -10.56 -2.19
N PHE A 448 2.67 -9.88 -3.10
CA PHE A 448 2.24 -10.39 -4.39
C PHE A 448 3.20 -9.94 -5.49
N ASP A 449 3.79 -10.90 -6.21
CA ASP A 449 4.78 -10.63 -7.25
C ASP A 449 4.16 -10.62 -8.67
N PHE A 450 3.99 -9.44 -9.27
CA PHE A 450 3.59 -9.25 -10.66
C PHE A 450 4.77 -8.91 -11.59
N SER A 451 6.01 -9.19 -11.20
CA SER A 451 7.22 -8.82 -11.95
C SER A 451 7.26 -9.38 -13.38
N SER A 452 6.64 -10.54 -13.61
CA SER A 452 6.49 -11.17 -14.91
C SER A 452 5.51 -10.47 -15.86
N GLU A 453 4.72 -9.50 -15.38
CA GLU A 453 3.80 -8.73 -16.21
C GLU A 453 4.50 -7.63 -17.02
N GLY A 454 3.85 -7.14 -18.08
CA GLY A 454 4.34 -5.99 -18.84
C GLY A 454 4.20 -4.66 -18.09
N ALA A 455 4.61 -3.56 -18.71
CA ALA A 455 4.29 -2.22 -18.23
C ALA A 455 2.81 -1.90 -18.52
N LEU A 456 1.93 -2.09 -17.54
CA LEU A 456 0.47 -2.08 -17.70
C LEU A 456 -0.21 -1.21 -16.63
N THR A 457 -1.46 -0.83 -16.90
CA THR A 457 -2.34 -0.11 -15.97
C THR A 457 -3.68 -0.83 -15.85
N TYR A 458 -4.30 -0.75 -14.68
CA TYR A 458 -5.59 -1.35 -14.34
C TYR A 458 -6.48 -0.33 -13.62
N ASP A 459 -7.79 -0.61 -13.55
CA ASP A 459 -8.79 0.32 -12.98
C ASP A 459 -9.34 -0.18 -11.63
N SER A 460 -9.01 -1.40 -11.22
CA SER A 460 -9.46 -1.97 -9.95
C SER A 460 -8.55 -3.08 -9.43
N VAL A 461 -8.65 -3.31 -8.13
CA VAL A 461 -8.10 -4.47 -7.43
C VAL A 461 -9.25 -5.33 -6.90
N THR A 462 -9.06 -6.64 -6.88
CA THR A 462 -9.98 -7.61 -6.29
C THR A 462 -9.22 -8.48 -5.30
N VAL A 463 -9.70 -8.55 -4.07
CA VAL A 463 -9.12 -9.37 -2.99
C VAL A 463 -10.07 -10.53 -2.67
N PHE A 464 -9.51 -11.74 -2.59
CA PHE A 464 -10.21 -12.94 -2.14
C PHE A 464 -9.52 -13.50 -0.89
N MET A 465 -10.29 -13.66 0.18
CA MET A 465 -9.82 -14.29 1.41
C MET A 465 -10.21 -15.78 1.39
N ASN A 466 -9.25 -16.65 1.71
CA ASN A 466 -9.40 -18.11 1.69
C ASN A 466 -9.83 -18.65 0.31
N PHE A 467 -9.15 -18.16 -0.74
CA PHE A 467 -9.47 -18.46 -2.13
C PHE A 467 -9.45 -19.95 -2.45
N ASN A 468 -10.47 -20.41 -3.19
CA ASN A 468 -10.65 -21.80 -3.63
C ASN A 468 -10.73 -22.84 -2.48
N MET A 469 -11.00 -22.38 -1.25
CA MET A 469 -11.19 -23.24 -0.08
C MET A 469 -12.64 -23.21 0.38
N VAL A 470 -13.16 -24.38 0.76
CA VAL A 470 -14.52 -24.52 1.30
C VAL A 470 -14.44 -24.67 2.82
N ASP A 471 -14.88 -23.65 3.56
CA ASP A 471 -15.06 -23.73 5.01
C ASP A 471 -16.55 -23.90 5.34
N PRO A 472 -16.96 -24.90 6.16
CA PRO A 472 -18.36 -25.05 6.56
C PRO A 472 -18.88 -23.92 7.46
N ASN A 473 -18.01 -23.05 7.97
CA ASN A 473 -18.35 -21.92 8.82
C ASN A 473 -18.17 -20.59 8.07
N THR A 474 -18.92 -19.57 8.48
CA THR A 474 -18.62 -18.19 8.09
C THR A 474 -17.36 -17.74 8.83
N GLN A 475 -16.41 -17.18 8.08
CA GLN A 475 -15.14 -16.71 8.62
C GLN A 475 -14.99 -15.20 8.42
N THR A 476 -14.25 -14.57 9.32
CA THR A 476 -13.92 -13.14 9.28
C THR A 476 -12.42 -12.99 9.20
N TYR A 477 -11.96 -12.21 8.24
CA TYR A 477 -10.56 -11.85 8.04
C TYR A 477 -10.41 -10.33 8.14
N TYR A 478 -9.19 -9.88 8.46
CA TYR A 478 -8.86 -8.46 8.40
C TYR A 478 -7.70 -8.25 7.44
N TRP A 479 -7.72 -7.15 6.71
CA TRP A 479 -6.64 -6.77 5.82
C TRP A 479 -6.51 -5.25 5.73
N ASP A 480 -5.31 -4.80 5.43
CA ASP A 480 -4.93 -3.39 5.47
C ASP A 480 -3.63 -3.15 4.67
N ASN A 481 -3.27 -1.87 4.49
CA ASN A 481 -2.01 -1.45 3.88
C ASN A 481 -1.76 -2.08 2.50
N LEU A 482 -2.81 -2.27 1.69
CA LEU A 482 -2.63 -2.76 0.33
C LEU A 482 -1.99 -1.66 -0.52
N GLU A 483 -0.74 -1.87 -0.92
CA GLU A 483 0.03 -0.84 -1.62
C GLU A 483 0.99 -1.40 -2.66
N LEU A 484 1.28 -0.58 -3.68
CA LEU A 484 2.40 -0.81 -4.58
C LEU A 484 3.71 -0.67 -3.82
N TYR A 485 4.60 -1.62 -4.04
CA TYR A 485 5.82 -1.79 -3.27
C TYR A 485 6.97 -2.19 -4.19
N THR A 486 8.16 -1.70 -3.87
CA THR A 486 9.41 -2.19 -4.43
C THR A 486 10.08 -3.03 -3.34
N PRO A 487 10.20 -4.36 -3.49
CA PRO A 487 10.95 -5.17 -2.54
C PRO A 487 12.39 -4.67 -2.45
N PRO A 488 12.98 -4.60 -1.25
CA PRO A 488 14.40 -4.46 -1.14
C PRO A 488 15.03 -5.67 -1.83
N ILE A 489 16.03 -5.42 -2.67
CA ILE A 489 16.87 -6.47 -3.22
C ILE A 489 17.45 -7.23 -2.03
N ALA A 490 17.39 -8.56 -2.04
CA ALA A 490 17.94 -9.44 -1.01
C ALA A 490 18.72 -10.58 -1.68
N LEU A 491 19.54 -11.29 -0.91
CA LEU A 491 20.12 -12.57 -1.35
C LEU A 491 19.07 -13.69 -1.19
N PRO A 492 19.05 -14.70 -2.09
CA PRO A 492 19.93 -14.90 -3.24
C PRO A 492 19.69 -13.90 -4.39
N LEU A 493 20.73 -13.54 -5.13
CA LEU A 493 20.59 -12.91 -6.45
C LEU A 493 20.49 -14.01 -7.51
N ASP A 494 19.27 -14.38 -7.87
CA ASP A 494 18.92 -15.42 -8.86
C ASP A 494 18.46 -14.84 -10.21
N PHE A 495 18.27 -13.52 -10.30
CA PHE A 495 17.84 -12.79 -11.50
C PHE A 495 16.49 -13.20 -12.10
N GLU A 496 15.67 -13.96 -11.36
CA GLU A 496 14.33 -14.37 -11.81
C GLU A 496 13.25 -13.38 -11.37
N GLY A 497 13.53 -12.55 -10.35
CA GLY A 497 12.62 -11.53 -9.83
C GLY A 497 12.95 -10.11 -10.33
N GLY A 498 12.13 -9.59 -11.26
CA GLY A 498 12.07 -8.16 -11.62
C GLY A 498 13.40 -7.47 -12.03
N PRO A 499 13.37 -6.15 -12.30
CA PRO A 499 14.57 -5.40 -12.69
C PRO A 499 15.47 -5.08 -11.49
N ILE A 500 16.74 -5.49 -11.55
CA ILE A 500 17.80 -5.10 -10.60
C ILE A 500 18.60 -3.91 -11.13
N GLY A 501 18.92 -2.95 -10.27
CA GLY A 501 19.80 -1.83 -10.60
C GLY A 501 21.27 -2.19 -10.52
N PHE A 502 22.01 -1.99 -11.61
CA PHE A 502 23.46 -2.23 -11.69
C PHE A 502 24.25 -0.92 -11.64
N ASN A 503 25.12 -0.78 -10.65
CA ASN A 503 26.08 0.34 -10.56
C ASN A 503 27.42 -0.08 -11.18
N ASP A 504 27.44 -0.20 -12.52
CA ASP A 504 28.64 -0.54 -13.27
C ASP A 504 29.73 0.55 -13.18
N PHE A 505 30.99 0.13 -13.15
CA PHE A 505 32.13 1.04 -13.13
C PHE A 505 33.30 0.52 -13.97
N ASN A 506 34.28 1.41 -14.22
CA ASN A 506 35.45 1.14 -15.04
C ASN A 506 35.13 0.60 -16.46
N GLY A 507 33.97 0.99 -17.00
CA GLY A 507 33.51 0.62 -18.34
C GLY A 507 32.83 -0.74 -18.42
N SER A 508 32.60 -1.42 -17.29
CA SER A 508 31.69 -2.56 -17.19
C SER A 508 30.30 -2.19 -17.73
N PHE A 509 29.57 -3.19 -18.22
CA PHE A 509 28.15 -3.10 -18.50
C PHE A 509 27.47 -4.41 -18.11
N THR A 510 26.46 -4.34 -17.25
CA THR A 510 25.72 -5.48 -16.74
C THR A 510 24.24 -5.39 -17.09
N GLN A 511 23.66 -6.50 -17.52
CA GLN A 511 22.23 -6.62 -17.81
C GLN A 511 21.73 -8.02 -17.49
N ILE A 512 20.45 -8.14 -17.13
CA ILE A 512 19.76 -9.44 -17.03
C ILE A 512 19.33 -9.86 -18.44
N ILE A 513 19.69 -11.07 -18.84
CA ILE A 513 19.33 -11.66 -20.14
C ILE A 513 18.78 -13.08 -19.95
N PRO A 514 18.02 -13.62 -20.93
CA PRO A 514 17.74 -15.05 -20.96
C PRO A 514 19.03 -15.86 -20.95
N ASN A 515 19.08 -16.91 -20.14
CA ASN A 515 20.25 -17.76 -19.98
C ASN A 515 20.71 -18.33 -21.34
N PRO A 516 21.92 -17.98 -21.83
CA PRO A 516 22.40 -18.44 -23.13
C PRO A 516 22.87 -19.91 -23.14
N ASP A 517 23.10 -20.49 -21.96
CA ASP A 517 23.54 -21.88 -21.77
C ASP A 517 22.81 -22.53 -20.57
N PRO A 518 21.50 -22.83 -20.68
CA PRO A 518 20.70 -23.39 -19.59
C PRO A 518 20.95 -24.90 -19.45
N THR A 519 22.20 -25.28 -19.22
CA THR A 519 22.63 -26.68 -19.07
C THR A 519 23.66 -26.83 -17.94
N GLY A 520 23.85 -28.06 -17.46
CA GLY A 520 24.79 -28.32 -16.37
C GLY A 520 24.21 -27.94 -15.01
N ILE A 521 25.01 -27.28 -14.18
CA ILE A 521 24.62 -26.90 -12.80
C ILE A 521 23.65 -25.71 -12.75
N ASN A 522 23.62 -24.88 -13.80
CA ASN A 522 22.72 -23.74 -13.87
C ASN A 522 21.71 -23.94 -15.00
N THR A 523 20.44 -24.09 -14.61
CA THR A 523 19.29 -24.23 -15.53
C THR A 523 18.29 -23.08 -15.40
N SER A 524 18.72 -21.94 -14.84
CA SER A 524 17.88 -20.76 -14.64
C SER A 524 17.40 -20.19 -15.97
N ALA A 525 16.30 -19.44 -15.93
CA ALA A 525 15.73 -18.83 -17.13
C ALA A 525 16.49 -17.55 -17.49
N ASN A 526 16.97 -16.80 -16.51
CA ASN A 526 17.68 -15.53 -16.67
C ASN A 526 18.99 -15.52 -15.88
N VAL A 527 19.98 -14.78 -16.38
CA VAL A 527 21.30 -14.63 -15.76
C VAL A 527 21.79 -13.20 -15.93
N ALA A 528 22.76 -12.79 -15.10
CA ALA A 528 23.46 -11.53 -15.32
C ALA A 528 24.57 -11.69 -16.36
N GLU A 529 24.48 -10.96 -17.47
CA GLU A 529 25.57 -10.79 -18.44
C GLU A 529 26.45 -9.62 -18.02
N ASN A 530 27.74 -9.87 -17.78
CA ASN A 530 28.73 -8.84 -17.49
C ASN A 530 29.73 -8.69 -18.64
N THR A 531 29.68 -7.54 -19.34
CA THR A 531 30.62 -7.19 -20.42
C THR A 531 31.80 -6.40 -19.86
N VAL A 532 32.99 -7.01 -19.89
CA VAL A 532 34.25 -6.40 -19.44
C VAL A 532 35.05 -5.89 -20.64
N PRO A 533 35.32 -4.57 -20.77
CA PRO A 533 36.02 -4.03 -21.92
C PRO A 533 37.51 -4.39 -21.92
N ALA A 534 38.11 -4.38 -23.12
CA ALA A 534 39.53 -4.65 -23.32
C ALA A 534 40.45 -3.83 -22.39
N ASN A 535 41.36 -4.53 -21.72
CA ASN A 535 42.38 -4.04 -20.78
C ASN A 535 41.84 -3.45 -19.46
N ALA A 536 40.56 -3.66 -19.13
CA ALA A 536 39.95 -3.14 -17.91
C ALA A 536 40.02 -4.12 -16.73
N ALA A 537 41.21 -4.23 -16.13
CA ALA A 537 41.49 -5.15 -15.03
C ALA A 537 40.68 -4.94 -13.73
N PHE A 538 39.90 -3.85 -13.64
CA PHE A 538 39.10 -3.50 -12.47
C PHE A 538 37.66 -3.14 -12.86
N ALA A 539 37.20 -3.58 -14.03
CA ALA A 539 35.77 -3.49 -14.38
C ALA A 539 34.96 -4.39 -13.44
N GLY A 540 33.80 -3.90 -13.03
CA GLY A 540 32.89 -4.64 -12.17
C GLY A 540 31.56 -3.93 -12.02
N VAL A 541 30.71 -4.56 -11.23
CA VAL A 541 29.34 -4.12 -10.96
C VAL A 541 29.10 -4.11 -9.45
N ASN A 542 28.57 -3.02 -8.93
CA ASN A 542 28.07 -2.93 -7.57
C ASN A 542 26.54 -3.04 -7.58
N ILE A 543 25.99 -3.78 -6.62
CA ILE A 543 24.55 -3.97 -6.43
C ILE A 543 24.23 -3.61 -4.99
N VAL A 544 23.28 -2.70 -4.80
CA VAL A 544 22.79 -2.33 -3.47
C VAL A 544 21.85 -3.43 -2.99
N VAL A 545 22.35 -4.26 -2.08
CA VAL A 545 21.66 -5.40 -1.49
C VAL A 545 22.17 -5.53 -0.05
N PRO A 546 21.31 -5.54 0.97
CA PRO A 546 21.74 -5.79 2.34
C PRO A 546 22.38 -7.17 2.45
N VAL A 547 23.54 -7.23 3.10
CA VAL A 547 24.30 -8.46 3.34
C VAL A 547 24.50 -8.62 4.83
N ASP A 548 24.15 -9.79 5.37
CA ASP A 548 24.35 -10.14 6.76
C ASP A 548 25.13 -11.45 6.86
N ILE A 549 26.36 -11.41 7.38
CA ILE A 549 27.20 -12.60 7.58
C ILE A 549 27.28 -13.03 9.06
N THR A 550 26.28 -12.67 9.86
CA THR A 550 26.26 -13.01 11.29
C THR A 550 26.04 -14.49 11.56
N VAL A 551 25.40 -15.20 10.63
CA VAL A 551 25.16 -16.64 10.67
C VAL A 551 26.04 -17.32 9.63
N ASP A 552 25.69 -17.17 8.35
CA ASP A 552 26.42 -17.76 7.23
C ASP A 552 27.55 -16.84 6.78
N LYS A 553 28.69 -17.43 6.41
CA LYS A 553 29.90 -16.68 6.06
C LYS A 553 30.54 -17.11 4.76
N PHE A 554 29.86 -17.94 4.00
CA PHE A 554 30.32 -18.39 2.71
C PHE A 554 29.32 -17.92 1.68
N PHE A 555 29.84 -17.45 0.55
CA PHE A 555 29.01 -17.16 -0.61
C PHE A 555 29.31 -18.18 -1.67
N ARG A 556 28.28 -18.66 -2.36
CA ARG A 556 28.42 -19.39 -3.62
C ARG A 556 27.83 -18.56 -4.76
N MET A 557 28.33 -18.81 -5.96
CA MET A 557 27.88 -18.15 -7.18
C MET A 557 28.18 -19.05 -8.36
N ASP A 558 27.21 -19.23 -9.25
CA ASP A 558 27.44 -19.89 -10.52
C ASP A 558 28.03 -18.88 -11.51
N VAL A 559 29.12 -19.26 -12.17
CA VAL A 559 29.78 -18.40 -13.15
C VAL A 559 30.09 -19.19 -14.42
N TRP A 560 29.76 -18.60 -15.56
CA TRP A 560 30.18 -19.05 -16.88
C TRP A 560 31.24 -18.08 -17.42
N SER A 561 32.38 -18.62 -17.84
CA SER A 561 33.48 -17.82 -18.39
C SER A 561 33.97 -18.32 -19.76
N PRO A 562 34.28 -17.40 -20.70
CA PRO A 562 34.94 -17.74 -21.96
C PRO A 562 36.44 -18.05 -21.82
N LEU A 563 37.01 -17.94 -20.61
CA LEU A 563 38.44 -18.13 -20.32
C LEU A 563 38.66 -19.09 -19.13
N ALA A 564 39.66 -19.97 -19.23
CA ALA A 564 40.14 -20.74 -18.08
C ALA A 564 40.96 -19.86 -17.12
N ASN A 565 41.00 -20.26 -15.84
CA ASN A 565 41.72 -19.58 -14.77
C ASN A 565 41.27 -18.13 -14.60
N THR A 566 39.95 -17.88 -14.68
CA THR A 566 39.37 -16.55 -14.55
C THR A 566 39.24 -16.18 -13.08
N PRO A 567 39.95 -15.17 -12.58
CA PRO A 567 39.77 -14.68 -11.22
C PRO A 567 38.47 -13.86 -11.10
N VAL A 568 37.65 -14.17 -10.11
CA VAL A 568 36.45 -13.42 -9.76
C VAL A 568 36.64 -12.90 -8.34
N LEU A 569 36.41 -11.60 -8.13
CA LEU A 569 36.46 -10.98 -6.80
C LEU A 569 35.04 -10.65 -6.37
N LEU A 570 34.65 -11.11 -5.19
CA LEU A 570 33.46 -10.66 -4.47
C LEU A 570 33.89 -9.73 -3.34
N LYS A 571 33.27 -8.57 -3.27
CA LYS A 571 33.54 -7.55 -2.25
C LYS A 571 32.24 -7.13 -1.57
N LEU A 572 32.24 -7.13 -0.24
CA LEU A 572 31.14 -6.63 0.59
C LEU A 572 31.47 -5.19 1.02
N GLU A 573 30.56 -4.26 0.78
CA GLU A 573 30.79 -2.84 1.11
C GLU A 573 29.50 -2.05 1.36
N GLY A 574 29.64 -0.83 1.89
CA GLY A 574 28.52 -0.03 2.40
C GLY A 574 28.28 -0.25 3.90
N GLY A 575 27.41 0.54 4.51
CA GLY A 575 27.10 0.43 5.93
C GLY A 575 28.19 0.95 6.87
N PRO A 576 28.14 0.57 8.17
CA PRO A 576 29.06 1.07 9.19
C PRO A 576 30.43 0.38 9.20
N ASN A 577 30.59 -0.72 8.45
CA ASN A 577 31.75 -1.60 8.52
C ASN A 577 32.74 -1.35 7.36
N PRO A 578 34.05 -1.53 7.56
CA PRO A 578 35.02 -1.46 6.47
C PRO A 578 34.72 -2.50 5.38
N PRO A 579 35.04 -2.21 4.11
CA PRO A 579 34.84 -3.18 3.03
C PRO A 579 35.77 -4.38 3.18
N VAL A 580 35.27 -5.55 2.79
CA VAL A 580 36.01 -6.83 2.81
C VAL A 580 35.88 -7.51 1.45
N GLU A 581 36.90 -8.25 1.02
CA GLU A 581 36.93 -8.85 -0.31
C GLU A 581 37.53 -10.25 -0.30
N ARG A 582 37.02 -11.13 -1.17
CA ARG A 582 37.48 -12.51 -1.38
C ARG A 582 37.51 -12.83 -2.85
N GLN A 583 38.54 -13.57 -3.25
CA GLN A 583 38.74 -13.98 -4.64
C GLN A 583 38.57 -15.49 -4.75
N ALA A 584 37.85 -15.92 -5.79
CA ALA A 584 37.81 -17.30 -6.27
C ALA A 584 38.28 -17.34 -7.73
N ASN A 585 38.68 -18.51 -8.23
CA ASN A 585 39.13 -18.66 -9.62
C ASN A 585 38.33 -19.77 -10.29
N LEU A 586 37.79 -19.50 -11.47
CA LEU A 586 37.24 -20.53 -12.35
C LEU A 586 38.35 -21.26 -13.06
N VAL A 587 38.33 -22.58 -13.11
CA VAL A 587 39.30 -23.39 -13.87
C VAL A 587 38.78 -23.86 -15.22
N THR A 588 37.46 -23.87 -15.42
CA THR A 588 36.81 -24.34 -16.65
C THR A 588 36.67 -23.23 -17.71
N THR A 589 36.34 -23.60 -18.95
CA THR A 589 36.12 -22.66 -20.06
C THR A 589 34.87 -23.05 -20.81
N GLY A 590 33.96 -22.10 -21.02
CA GLY A 590 32.75 -22.29 -21.80
C GLY A 590 31.74 -23.25 -21.16
N ALA A 591 31.71 -23.31 -19.84
CA ALA A 591 30.76 -24.07 -19.03
C ALA A 591 30.52 -23.34 -17.71
N TRP A 592 29.38 -23.62 -17.07
CA TRP A 592 29.08 -23.16 -15.70
C TRP A 592 29.96 -23.87 -14.67
N GLU A 593 30.46 -23.09 -13.71
CA GLU A 593 31.23 -23.56 -12.57
C GLU A 593 30.77 -22.80 -11.33
N GLU A 594 30.45 -23.52 -10.26
CA GLU A 594 30.17 -22.94 -8.95
C GLU A 594 31.49 -22.50 -8.32
N ILE A 595 31.54 -21.26 -7.84
CA ILE A 595 32.68 -20.74 -7.09
C ILE A 595 32.25 -20.31 -5.70
N VAL A 596 33.14 -20.54 -4.72
CA VAL A 596 32.89 -20.23 -3.30
C VAL A 596 33.82 -19.14 -2.80
N PHE A 597 33.26 -18.18 -2.06
CA PHE A 597 33.99 -17.12 -1.37
C PHE A 597 33.90 -17.30 0.15
N ASP A 598 35.05 -17.52 0.79
CA ASP A 598 35.15 -17.77 2.23
C ASP A 598 35.38 -16.47 3.03
N PHE A 599 34.33 -15.98 3.69
CA PHE A 599 34.39 -14.87 4.65
C PHE A 599 34.38 -15.35 6.11
N SER A 600 34.65 -16.63 6.41
CA SER A 600 34.61 -17.20 7.77
C SER A 600 35.53 -16.49 8.77
N SER A 601 36.62 -15.91 8.27
CA SER A 601 37.58 -15.11 9.04
C SER A 601 37.09 -13.70 9.38
N GLU A 602 35.99 -13.23 8.79
CA GLU A 602 35.42 -11.92 9.07
C GLU A 602 34.58 -11.92 10.36
N PRO A 603 34.52 -10.80 11.08
CA PRO A 603 33.59 -10.63 12.20
C PRO A 603 32.12 -10.69 11.75
N ASN A 604 31.21 -10.93 12.69
CA ASN A 604 29.77 -10.96 12.44
C ASN A 604 29.26 -9.54 12.17
N PHE A 605 29.19 -9.17 10.89
CA PHE A 605 28.91 -7.82 10.40
C PHE A 605 27.88 -7.82 9.27
N THR A 606 27.40 -6.62 8.97
CA THR A 606 26.48 -6.34 7.88
C THR A 606 27.05 -5.27 6.93
N TRP A 607 26.63 -5.32 5.67
CA TRP A 607 26.95 -4.35 4.62
C TRP A 607 25.70 -4.02 3.80
N ASP A 608 25.77 -2.94 3.01
CA ASP A 608 24.63 -2.47 2.21
C ASP A 608 24.70 -2.89 0.73
N SER A 609 25.81 -3.52 0.31
CA SER A 609 26.03 -3.89 -1.08
C SER A 609 27.04 -5.01 -1.28
N VAL A 610 26.91 -5.70 -2.42
CA VAL A 610 27.93 -6.57 -2.99
C VAL A 610 28.53 -5.94 -4.24
N THR A 611 29.80 -6.24 -4.51
CA THR A 611 30.48 -5.86 -5.75
C THR A 611 31.18 -7.06 -6.35
N VAL A 612 30.89 -7.32 -7.62
CA VAL A 612 31.46 -8.44 -8.38
C VAL A 612 32.40 -7.89 -9.44
N PHE A 613 33.60 -8.46 -9.51
CA PHE A 613 34.59 -8.18 -10.56
C PHE A 613 34.86 -9.45 -11.34
N MET A 614 34.54 -9.44 -12.63
CA MET A 614 34.90 -10.52 -13.53
C MET A 614 36.30 -10.33 -14.09
N ASN A 615 37.09 -11.40 -14.10
CA ASN A 615 38.48 -11.40 -14.57
C ASN A 615 39.36 -10.37 -13.85
N PHE A 616 39.22 -10.31 -12.52
CA PHE A 616 39.85 -9.33 -11.65
C PHE A 616 41.39 -9.32 -11.81
N ASN A 617 41.96 -8.11 -11.89
CA ASN A 617 43.38 -7.85 -12.02
C ASN A 617 44.03 -8.43 -13.30
N MET A 618 43.22 -8.80 -14.30
CA MET A 618 43.67 -9.30 -15.60
C MET A 618 43.48 -8.26 -16.70
N GLN A 619 44.51 -8.04 -17.52
CA GLN A 619 44.44 -7.17 -18.70
C GLN A 619 44.26 -8.01 -19.96
N ASP A 620 43.03 -8.41 -20.26
CA ASP A 620 42.71 -9.06 -21.54
C ASP A 620 42.71 -8.02 -22.67
N PRO A 621 43.47 -8.20 -23.77
CA PRO A 621 43.44 -7.28 -24.90
C PRO A 621 42.08 -7.22 -25.63
N ASN A 622 41.14 -8.12 -25.34
CA ASN A 622 39.81 -8.19 -25.94
C ASN A 622 38.74 -7.85 -24.91
N THR A 623 37.60 -7.36 -25.39
CA THR A 623 36.37 -7.30 -24.59
C THR A 623 35.84 -8.71 -24.39
N GLN A 624 35.53 -9.07 -23.15
CA GLN A 624 35.02 -10.38 -22.76
C GLN A 624 33.62 -10.25 -22.16
N VAL A 625 32.84 -11.33 -22.26
CA VAL A 625 31.50 -11.44 -21.70
C VAL A 625 31.46 -12.63 -20.77
N TYR A 626 31.00 -12.42 -19.55
CA TYR A 626 30.83 -13.44 -18.52
C TYR A 626 29.35 -13.52 -18.14
N TYR A 627 28.89 -14.69 -17.72
CA TYR A 627 27.56 -14.85 -17.14
C TYR A 627 27.68 -15.30 -15.70
N TRP A 628 26.80 -14.81 -14.82
CA TRP A 628 26.77 -15.23 -13.44
C TRP A 628 25.38 -15.16 -12.86
N ASP A 629 25.16 -15.97 -11.84
CA ASP A 629 23.85 -16.24 -11.27
C ASP A 629 23.98 -16.88 -9.88
N ASN A 630 22.86 -17.02 -9.17
CA ASN A 630 22.75 -17.71 -7.89
C ASN A 630 23.79 -17.22 -6.85
N LEU A 631 24.02 -15.91 -6.77
CA LEU A 631 24.89 -15.36 -5.72
C LEU A 631 24.14 -15.40 -4.39
N GLU A 632 24.57 -16.24 -3.46
CA GLU A 632 23.88 -16.44 -2.20
C GLU A 632 24.81 -16.75 -1.03
N LEU A 633 24.31 -16.52 0.18
CA LEU A 633 24.94 -16.97 1.42
C LEU A 633 24.59 -18.43 1.69
N PHE A 634 25.55 -19.20 2.18
CA PHE A 634 25.31 -20.58 2.59
C PHE A 634 26.25 -20.99 3.74
N ASP A 635 25.85 -22.05 4.44
CA ASP A 635 26.68 -22.75 5.41
C ASP A 635 27.31 -23.99 4.75
N PRO A 636 28.63 -24.02 4.50
CA PRO A 636 29.31 -25.17 3.91
C PRO A 636 29.45 -26.34 4.89
N SER A 637 28.97 -26.19 6.13
CA SER A 637 28.91 -27.25 7.14
C SER A 637 27.50 -27.80 7.36
N ALA A 638 26.48 -27.20 6.71
CA ALA A 638 25.11 -27.69 6.81
C ALA A 638 24.91 -28.95 5.95
N CYS A 639 24.13 -29.88 6.49
CA CYS A 639 23.68 -31.04 5.73
C CYS A 639 22.56 -30.64 4.76
N SER A 640 22.62 -31.16 3.54
CA SER A 640 21.60 -30.95 2.51
C SER A 640 20.77 -32.21 2.32
N THR A 641 19.44 -32.10 2.41
CA THR A 641 18.51 -33.20 2.16
C THR A 641 17.80 -33.01 0.82
N TYR A 642 17.86 -34.03 -0.04
CA TYR A 642 17.22 -34.05 -1.35
C TYR A 642 16.12 -35.10 -1.35
N ALA A 643 14.89 -34.67 -1.62
CA ALA A 643 13.73 -35.56 -1.71
C ALA A 643 13.44 -35.92 -3.18
N ALA A 644 12.97 -37.14 -3.41
CA ALA A 644 12.46 -37.53 -4.71
C ALA A 644 11.15 -36.80 -5.04
N VAL A 645 11.01 -36.43 -6.31
CA VAL A 645 9.80 -35.77 -6.83
C VAL A 645 8.89 -36.79 -7.54
N GLY A 646 7.58 -36.54 -7.51
CA GLY A 646 6.60 -37.35 -8.24
C GLY A 646 6.09 -38.60 -7.51
N LEU A 647 6.37 -38.73 -6.20
CA LEU A 647 5.77 -39.74 -5.31
C LEU A 647 4.39 -39.27 -4.78
N PRO A 648 3.47 -40.18 -4.38
CA PRO A 648 3.64 -41.63 -4.33
C PRO A 648 3.63 -42.28 -5.71
N LEU A 649 4.44 -43.33 -5.88
CA LEU A 649 4.45 -44.14 -7.10
C LEU A 649 4.27 -45.61 -6.78
N ASP A 650 3.48 -46.25 -7.63
CA ASP A 650 3.21 -47.69 -7.58
C ASP A 650 4.51 -48.50 -7.75
N ILE A 651 4.67 -49.51 -6.91
CA ILE A 651 5.77 -50.49 -6.99
C ILE A 651 5.50 -51.52 -8.09
N ASP A 652 4.25 -51.72 -8.52
CA ASP A 652 3.87 -52.51 -9.72
C ASP A 652 2.79 -51.75 -10.53
N PRO A 653 3.16 -50.72 -11.31
CA PRO A 653 2.20 -49.94 -12.11
C PRO A 653 1.49 -50.74 -13.21
N GLY A 654 1.80 -52.04 -13.36
CA GLY A 654 1.19 -52.96 -14.32
C GLY A 654 0.16 -53.93 -13.73
N ASP A 655 0.01 -54.02 -12.39
CA ASP A 655 -0.81 -55.02 -11.69
C ASP A 655 -0.59 -56.44 -12.27
N THR A 656 0.69 -56.81 -12.48
CA THR A 656 1.02 -58.01 -13.26
C THR A 656 1.11 -59.28 -12.43
N GLN A 657 0.99 -59.22 -11.10
CA GLN A 657 1.15 -60.39 -10.20
C GLN A 657 2.46 -61.17 -10.45
N THR A 658 3.48 -60.55 -11.03
CA THR A 658 4.78 -61.16 -11.32
C THR A 658 5.88 -60.32 -10.73
N ALA A 659 6.84 -60.98 -10.07
CA ALA A 659 8.06 -60.37 -9.54
C ALA A 659 8.69 -59.38 -10.54
N ASP A 660 8.78 -58.10 -10.15
CA ASP A 660 9.07 -56.97 -11.06
C ASP A 660 10.57 -56.73 -11.30
N CYS A 661 11.42 -57.43 -10.55
CA CYS A 661 12.87 -57.22 -10.48
C CYS A 661 13.65 -57.38 -11.81
N VAL A 662 13.03 -57.94 -12.85
CA VAL A 662 13.68 -58.28 -14.14
C VAL A 662 13.16 -57.45 -15.31
N ALA A 663 12.02 -56.76 -15.18
CA ALA A 663 11.35 -56.08 -16.29
C ALA A 663 11.44 -54.55 -16.24
N ALA A 664 11.40 -53.94 -15.05
CA ALA A 664 11.64 -52.52 -14.86
C ALA A 664 12.03 -52.25 -13.40
N PRO A 665 13.31 -52.01 -13.04
CA PRO A 665 13.59 -51.48 -11.71
C PRO A 665 12.88 -50.12 -11.61
N ASN A 666 11.90 -50.00 -10.73
CA ASN A 666 11.28 -48.72 -10.43
C ASN A 666 12.32 -47.89 -9.69
N LEU A 667 12.96 -46.99 -10.45
CA LEU A 667 13.95 -46.05 -9.96
C LEU A 667 13.23 -44.75 -9.61
N TYR A 668 13.37 -44.34 -8.35
CA TYR A 668 12.77 -43.12 -7.83
C TYR A 668 13.88 -42.09 -7.59
N PRO A 669 14.08 -41.12 -8.50
CA PRO A 669 15.23 -40.22 -8.45
C PRO A 669 15.03 -39.08 -7.44
N ALA A 670 16.03 -38.89 -6.59
CA ALA A 670 16.30 -37.63 -5.89
C ALA A 670 17.46 -36.94 -6.62
N ASN A 671 17.18 -35.78 -7.22
CA ASN A 671 18.17 -35.01 -7.96
C ASN A 671 19.03 -34.19 -6.99
N VAL A 672 20.35 -34.38 -7.06
CA VAL A 672 21.33 -33.65 -6.26
C VAL A 672 22.07 -32.66 -7.17
N PRO A 673 21.77 -31.35 -7.10
CA PRO A 673 22.45 -30.34 -7.90
C PRO A 673 23.85 -30.00 -7.38
N ASP A 674 24.10 -30.18 -6.08
CA ASP A 674 25.35 -29.78 -5.43
C ASP A 674 26.57 -30.56 -5.97
N ALA A 675 27.70 -29.89 -6.02
CA ALA A 675 28.99 -30.46 -6.39
C ALA A 675 29.75 -30.97 -5.17
N GLY A 676 30.33 -32.17 -5.28
CA GLY A 676 31.09 -32.76 -4.18
C GLY A 676 31.47 -34.21 -4.44
N THR A 677 32.33 -34.75 -3.56
CA THR A 677 32.74 -36.16 -3.59
C THR A 677 32.51 -36.80 -2.24
N ILE A 678 32.03 -38.05 -2.24
CA ILE A 678 31.89 -38.83 -1.03
C ILE A 678 33.26 -39.21 -0.47
N GLY A 679 33.49 -38.99 0.82
CA GLY A 679 34.74 -39.35 1.45
C GLY A 679 34.81 -39.01 2.94
N ILE A 680 36.03 -38.82 3.44
CA ILE A 680 36.34 -38.62 4.87
C ILE A 680 37.27 -37.43 5.12
N ALA A 681 37.71 -36.75 4.07
CA ALA A 681 38.53 -35.56 4.20
C ALA A 681 37.66 -34.31 4.37
N ALA A 682 38.19 -33.34 5.08
CA ALA A 682 37.64 -31.99 5.17
C ALA A 682 37.19 -31.45 3.81
N GLY A 683 35.91 -31.08 3.68
CA GLY A 683 35.30 -30.57 2.43
C GLY A 683 34.84 -31.64 1.44
N GLU A 684 35.02 -32.93 1.74
CA GLU A 684 34.27 -34.03 1.11
C GLU A 684 32.89 -34.17 1.79
N PHE A 685 32.04 -35.06 1.30
CA PHE A 685 30.71 -35.32 1.86
C PHE A 685 30.60 -36.75 2.40
N GLU A 686 29.77 -36.94 3.41
CA GLU A 686 29.20 -38.24 3.76
C GLU A 686 27.71 -38.27 3.44
N ILE A 687 27.17 -39.48 3.25
CA ILE A 687 25.73 -39.69 3.25
C ILE A 687 25.35 -39.92 4.71
N ASP A 688 24.72 -38.92 5.34
CA ASP A 688 24.30 -39.05 6.74
C ASP A 688 23.16 -40.06 6.85
N ASN A 689 22.11 -39.91 6.02
CA ASN A 689 21.01 -40.86 6.03
C ASN A 689 20.22 -40.93 4.71
N VAL A 690 19.49 -42.03 4.56
CA VAL A 690 18.39 -42.19 3.61
C VAL A 690 17.10 -42.39 4.39
N THR A 691 16.09 -41.57 4.14
CA THR A 691 14.77 -41.69 4.79
C THR A 691 13.71 -42.08 3.78
N LEU A 692 12.84 -43.03 4.13
CA LEU A 692 11.77 -43.49 3.25
C LEU A 692 10.48 -43.85 3.99
N ASP A 693 9.37 -43.72 3.25
CA ASP A 693 8.06 -44.28 3.55
C ASP A 693 7.63 -45.17 2.39
N ILE A 694 7.28 -46.42 2.69
CA ILE A 694 6.75 -47.38 1.73
C ILE A 694 5.51 -48.03 2.33
N THR A 695 4.38 -47.88 1.64
CA THR A 695 3.17 -48.65 1.94
C THR A 695 3.22 -49.95 1.15
N HIS A 696 3.24 -51.10 1.83
CA HIS A 696 3.20 -52.43 1.19
C HIS A 696 2.55 -53.46 2.11
N THR A 697 1.80 -54.41 1.55
CA THR A 697 1.05 -55.42 2.31
C THR A 697 1.85 -56.69 2.65
N TRP A 698 3.11 -56.73 2.23
CA TRP A 698 4.01 -57.85 2.48
C TRP A 698 5.49 -57.43 2.35
N ASP A 699 6.08 -56.89 3.42
CA ASP A 699 7.44 -56.31 3.34
C ASP A 699 8.52 -57.36 3.03
N GLY A 700 8.27 -58.63 3.38
CA GLY A 700 9.18 -59.73 3.15
C GLY A 700 9.45 -60.05 1.68
N ASP A 701 8.70 -59.46 0.76
CA ASP A 701 8.91 -59.62 -0.68
C ASP A 701 9.76 -58.49 -1.28
N LEU A 702 10.00 -57.40 -0.52
CA LEU A 702 10.71 -56.23 -1.00
C LEU A 702 12.22 -56.34 -0.82
N GLN A 703 12.97 -55.98 -1.86
CA GLN A 703 14.35 -55.51 -1.75
C GLN A 703 14.39 -54.02 -2.06
N ILE A 704 15.07 -53.28 -1.19
CA ILE A 704 15.21 -51.83 -1.25
C ILE A 704 16.71 -51.52 -1.34
N SER A 705 17.12 -50.83 -2.40
CA SER A 705 18.51 -50.44 -2.64
C SER A 705 18.63 -48.94 -2.93
N LEU A 706 19.76 -48.35 -2.57
CA LEU A 706 20.18 -47.04 -3.04
C LEU A 706 21.13 -47.22 -4.24
N VAL A 707 20.91 -46.46 -5.32
CA VAL A 707 21.74 -46.47 -6.53
C VAL A 707 22.31 -45.07 -6.77
N SER A 708 23.64 -44.95 -6.87
CA SER A 708 24.32 -43.68 -7.15
C SER A 708 24.23 -43.27 -8.62
N PRO A 709 24.52 -42.00 -8.97
CA PRO A 709 24.60 -41.53 -10.35
C PRO A 709 25.64 -42.30 -11.22
N ALA A 710 26.65 -42.89 -10.58
CA ALA A 710 27.65 -43.75 -11.25
C ALA A 710 27.15 -45.18 -11.52
N GLY A 711 25.99 -45.56 -10.98
CA GLY A 711 25.37 -46.88 -11.10
C GLY A 711 25.81 -47.88 -10.02
N THR A 712 26.52 -47.43 -8.98
CA THR A 712 26.86 -48.26 -7.82
C THR A 712 25.61 -48.49 -6.98
N GLU A 713 25.40 -49.71 -6.49
CA GLU A 713 24.18 -50.10 -5.76
C GLU A 713 24.52 -50.62 -4.36
N LEU A 714 23.78 -50.14 -3.34
CA LEU A 714 23.85 -50.58 -1.95
C LEU A 714 22.47 -51.07 -1.48
N ILE A 715 22.40 -52.30 -0.97
CA ILE A 715 21.18 -52.85 -0.38
C ILE A 715 20.92 -52.19 0.98
N LEU A 716 19.74 -51.59 1.13
CA LEU A 716 19.26 -51.04 2.39
C LEU A 716 18.52 -52.11 3.20
N SER A 717 17.55 -52.79 2.58
CA SER A 717 16.75 -53.90 3.13
C SER A 717 16.53 -54.99 2.07
N ASP A 718 16.65 -56.25 2.44
CA ASP A 718 16.50 -57.43 1.59
C ASP A 718 15.53 -58.42 2.24
N GLN A 719 14.27 -58.39 1.79
CA GLN A 719 13.22 -59.36 2.12
C GLN A 719 12.97 -59.48 3.64
N ASN A 720 12.97 -58.36 4.36
CA ASN A 720 12.69 -58.30 5.80
C ASN A 720 11.21 -57.99 6.07
N GLY A 721 10.71 -58.39 7.24
CA GLY A 721 9.36 -58.05 7.70
C GLY A 721 8.31 -59.15 7.51
N GLY A 722 8.58 -60.14 6.65
CA GLY A 722 7.68 -61.26 6.45
C GLY A 722 6.32 -60.79 5.92
N SER A 723 5.23 -61.24 6.56
CA SER A 723 3.86 -60.91 6.16
C SER A 723 3.29 -59.67 6.87
N ASP A 724 4.13 -58.91 7.56
CA ASP A 724 3.72 -57.66 8.20
C ASP A 724 4.01 -56.49 7.23
N ASP A 725 3.41 -55.32 7.51
CA ASP A 725 3.24 -54.23 6.53
C ASP A 725 4.06 -52.97 6.86
N ASN A 726 4.60 -52.36 5.80
CA ASN A 726 5.09 -50.98 5.68
C ASN A 726 6.46 -50.63 6.29
N TYR A 727 7.09 -49.66 5.65
CA TYR A 727 8.19 -48.86 6.18
C TYR A 727 7.64 -47.46 6.46
N THR A 728 7.71 -46.98 7.71
CA THR A 728 7.13 -45.69 8.12
C THR A 728 8.18 -44.84 8.83
N GLY A 729 8.65 -43.78 8.19
CA GLY A 729 9.76 -42.96 8.67
C GLY A 729 10.98 -43.84 8.93
N THR A 730 11.26 -44.81 8.06
CA THR A 730 12.45 -45.65 8.19
C THR A 730 13.65 -44.84 7.74
N ILE A 731 14.67 -44.83 8.59
CA ILE A 731 15.93 -44.13 8.33
C ILE A 731 17.03 -45.18 8.19
N PHE A 732 17.77 -45.16 7.09
CA PHE A 732 19.01 -45.90 6.93
C PHE A 732 20.19 -44.97 7.18
N GLN A 733 21.08 -45.35 8.10
CA GLN A 733 22.26 -44.59 8.51
C GLN A 733 23.39 -45.55 8.87
N ASP A 734 24.62 -45.18 8.54
CA ASP A 734 25.81 -45.94 8.94
C ASP A 734 25.89 -46.06 10.47
N GLY A 735 26.01 -47.29 10.99
CA GLY A 735 26.04 -47.56 12.43
C GLY A 735 24.67 -47.68 13.11
N GLY A 736 23.57 -47.59 12.36
CA GLY A 736 22.22 -47.86 12.85
C GLY A 736 21.99 -49.31 13.33
N ALA A 737 20.80 -49.58 13.88
CA ALA A 737 20.44 -50.93 14.34
C ALA A 737 20.30 -51.91 13.16
N ASP A 738 20.55 -53.20 13.39
CA ASP A 738 20.31 -54.22 12.35
C ASP A 738 18.79 -54.35 12.07
N ILE A 739 18.38 -54.06 10.84
CA ILE A 739 16.97 -54.11 10.44
C ILE A 739 16.36 -55.51 10.55
N THR A 740 17.16 -56.58 10.50
CA THR A 740 16.68 -57.96 10.70
C THR A 740 16.17 -58.21 12.13
N ALA A 741 16.55 -57.36 13.07
CA ALA A 741 16.07 -57.40 14.45
C ALA A 741 14.82 -56.54 14.69
N GLY A 742 14.45 -55.69 13.71
CA GLY A 742 13.22 -54.90 13.73
C GLY A 742 12.00 -55.69 13.23
N SER A 743 10.82 -55.07 13.32
CA SER A 743 9.55 -55.63 12.83
C SER A 743 8.70 -54.53 12.19
N PRO A 744 7.92 -54.82 11.13
CA PRO A 744 7.01 -53.86 10.54
C PRO A 744 5.90 -53.38 11.49
N PRO A 745 5.39 -52.15 11.33
CA PRO A 745 5.93 -51.15 10.41
C PRO A 745 7.33 -50.72 10.87
N TYR A 746 8.30 -50.76 9.95
CA TYR A 746 9.68 -50.42 10.26
C TYR A 746 9.71 -48.92 10.58
N THR A 747 10.02 -48.60 11.84
CA THR A 747 10.04 -47.23 12.36
C THR A 747 11.38 -46.99 13.06
N GLY A 748 12.07 -45.90 12.72
CA GLY A 748 13.36 -45.53 13.30
C GLY A 748 14.57 -45.87 12.42
N THR A 749 15.76 -45.86 13.03
CA THR A 749 17.04 -45.85 12.33
C THR A 749 17.72 -47.22 12.30
N PHE A 750 18.11 -47.66 11.11
CA PHE A 750 18.74 -48.94 10.83
C PHE A 750 20.02 -48.79 9.99
N ALA A 751 20.93 -49.76 10.11
CA ALA A 751 22.08 -49.85 9.22
C ALA A 751 21.67 -50.47 7.87
N PRO A 752 22.23 -50.01 6.73
CA PRO A 752 22.06 -50.69 5.46
C PRO A 752 22.58 -52.13 5.52
N GLN A 753 21.81 -53.10 5.03
CA GLN A 753 22.22 -54.50 5.07
C GLN A 753 23.41 -54.84 4.17
N GLY A 754 23.61 -54.10 3.09
CA GLY A 754 24.66 -54.34 2.09
C GLY A 754 26.06 -53.85 2.50
N GLY A 755 26.19 -53.11 3.61
CA GLY A 755 27.44 -52.46 4.02
C GLY A 755 27.20 -51.05 4.54
N THR A 756 28.22 -50.20 4.46
CA THR A 756 28.10 -48.79 4.85
C THR A 756 28.05 -47.88 3.62
N PHE A 757 27.35 -46.76 3.72
CA PHE A 757 27.37 -45.69 2.71
C PHE A 757 28.80 -45.22 2.46
N ALA A 758 29.52 -44.92 3.54
CA ALA A 758 30.88 -44.38 3.48
C ALA A 758 31.86 -45.30 2.72
N ALA A 759 31.72 -46.63 2.84
CA ALA A 759 32.60 -47.56 2.13
C ALA A 759 32.13 -47.86 0.71
N THR A 760 30.82 -47.89 0.46
CA THR A 760 30.25 -48.31 -0.82
C THR A 760 30.39 -47.23 -1.89
N PHE A 761 30.21 -45.97 -1.50
CA PHE A 761 30.21 -44.82 -2.43
C PHE A 761 31.49 -43.98 -2.35
N ALA A 762 32.53 -44.47 -1.66
CA ALA A 762 33.79 -43.73 -1.46
C ALA A 762 34.40 -43.22 -2.78
N GLY A 763 34.63 -41.91 -2.87
CA GLY A 763 35.22 -41.24 -4.02
C GLY A 763 34.27 -40.97 -5.18
N GLU A 764 32.98 -41.33 -5.06
CA GLU A 764 31.98 -41.00 -6.07
C GLU A 764 31.50 -39.55 -5.95
N SER A 765 31.06 -38.97 -7.07
CA SER A 765 30.43 -37.65 -7.10
C SER A 765 29.06 -37.69 -6.42
N ILE A 766 28.72 -36.66 -5.64
CA ILE A 766 27.35 -36.53 -5.10
C ILE A 766 26.36 -36.03 -6.17
N THR A 767 26.83 -35.26 -7.15
CA THR A 767 25.99 -34.63 -8.18
C THR A 767 25.27 -35.65 -9.08
N GLY A 768 23.97 -35.43 -9.29
CA GLY A 768 23.13 -36.19 -10.21
C GLY A 768 21.98 -36.92 -9.52
N ASP A 769 21.34 -37.85 -10.24
CA ASP A 769 20.18 -38.59 -9.75
C ASP A 769 20.60 -39.77 -8.87
N TRP A 770 20.32 -39.67 -7.57
CA TRP A 770 20.36 -40.80 -6.64
C TRP A 770 19.01 -41.50 -6.65
N ASN A 771 18.99 -42.79 -6.94
CA ASN A 771 17.75 -43.52 -7.11
C ASN A 771 17.49 -44.46 -5.94
N LEU A 772 16.30 -44.38 -5.34
CA LEU A 772 15.78 -45.51 -4.60
C LEU A 772 15.29 -46.54 -5.61
N LYS A 773 15.75 -47.77 -5.45
CA LYS A 773 15.33 -48.92 -6.25
C LYS A 773 14.56 -49.86 -5.35
N VAL A 774 13.27 -50.02 -5.62
CA VAL A 774 12.40 -50.97 -4.90
C VAL A 774 12.01 -52.09 -5.85
N CYS A 775 12.10 -53.31 -5.34
CA CYS A 775 11.97 -54.54 -6.11
C CYS A 775 11.09 -55.51 -5.33
N ASP A 776 9.89 -55.81 -5.84
CA ASP A 776 9.05 -56.88 -5.32
C ASP A 776 9.41 -58.22 -6.00
N PHE A 777 9.83 -59.19 -5.19
CA PHE A 777 10.25 -60.52 -5.62
C PHE A 777 9.13 -61.56 -5.64
N ALA A 778 7.95 -61.24 -5.13
CA ALA A 778 6.76 -62.06 -5.23
C ALA A 778 5.67 -61.31 -6.02
N GLY A 779 4.45 -61.82 -5.97
CA GLY A 779 3.33 -61.16 -6.63
C GLY A 779 2.05 -61.56 -5.94
N GLY A 780 1.02 -60.72 -6.08
CA GLY A 780 -0.24 -60.86 -5.34
C GLY A 780 -0.45 -59.77 -4.29
N ASP A 781 0.61 -59.03 -3.98
CA ASP A 781 0.62 -57.84 -3.13
C ASP A 781 0.91 -56.60 -3.98
N THR A 782 0.55 -55.43 -3.44
CA THR A 782 0.73 -54.13 -4.11
C THR A 782 1.17 -53.11 -3.09
N GLY A 783 1.91 -52.10 -3.52
CA GLY A 783 2.28 -51.00 -2.65
C GLY A 783 2.83 -49.80 -3.39
N THR A 784 3.15 -48.77 -2.63
CA THR A 784 3.67 -47.49 -3.13
C THR A 784 4.91 -47.09 -2.36
N VAL A 785 5.86 -46.48 -3.08
CA VAL A 785 6.85 -45.63 -2.43
C VAL A 785 6.17 -44.29 -2.20
N ASP A 786 5.99 -43.91 -0.94
CA ASP A 786 5.26 -42.70 -0.56
C ASP A 786 6.20 -41.51 -0.38
N SER A 787 7.40 -41.76 0.16
CA SER A 787 8.46 -40.76 0.29
C SER A 787 9.85 -41.40 0.19
N PHE A 788 10.80 -40.65 -0.34
CA PHE A 788 12.22 -40.98 -0.35
C PHE A 788 13.03 -39.68 -0.29
N SER A 789 14.02 -39.63 0.60
CA SER A 789 15.01 -38.57 0.64
C SER A 789 16.38 -39.09 1.04
N ILE A 790 17.42 -38.36 0.64
CA ILE A 790 18.81 -38.62 0.97
C ILE A 790 19.45 -37.35 1.54
N THR A 791 20.21 -37.49 2.60
CA THR A 791 20.89 -36.38 3.28
C THR A 791 22.39 -36.53 3.12
N PHE A 792 23.05 -35.51 2.59
CA PHE A 792 24.51 -35.40 2.52
C PHE A 792 25.00 -34.38 3.53
N CYS A 793 26.01 -34.74 4.31
CA CYS A 793 26.66 -33.83 5.24
C CYS A 793 28.11 -33.60 4.78
N PRO A 794 28.55 -32.34 4.64
CA PRO A 794 29.96 -32.04 4.40
C PRO A 794 30.80 -32.43 5.62
N ILE A 795 31.95 -33.08 5.38
CA ILE A 795 32.92 -33.43 6.42
C ILE A 795 33.58 -32.14 6.93
N PRO A 796 33.42 -31.79 8.21
CA PRO A 796 33.93 -30.54 8.75
C PRO A 796 35.46 -30.47 8.70
N THR A 797 35.98 -29.25 8.48
CA THR A 797 37.43 -29.00 8.28
C THR A 797 38.33 -29.28 9.49
N ASN A 798 37.74 -29.56 10.66
CA ASN A 798 38.38 -29.78 11.96
C ASN A 798 38.34 -31.25 12.43
N ASP A 799 37.83 -32.20 11.64
CA ASP A 799 37.70 -33.59 12.14
C ASP A 799 39.02 -34.39 12.21
N LEU A 800 40.17 -33.74 11.95
CA LEU A 800 41.49 -34.33 12.17
C LEU A 800 42.10 -33.75 13.43
N CYS A 801 42.50 -34.64 14.36
CA CYS A 801 43.20 -34.38 15.64
C CYS A 801 44.51 -33.55 15.53
N ALA A 802 44.81 -32.91 14.39
CA ALA A 802 46.00 -32.13 14.11
C ALA A 802 46.22 -30.98 15.11
N ASP A 803 45.14 -30.40 15.64
CA ASP A 803 45.17 -29.31 16.65
C ASP A 803 44.59 -29.70 18.02
N ALA A 804 44.36 -30.99 18.26
CA ALA A 804 43.84 -31.48 19.55
C ALA A 804 44.82 -31.16 20.69
N PHE A 805 44.29 -30.68 21.83
CA PHE A 805 45.11 -30.35 22.99
C PHE A 805 45.76 -31.64 23.55
N PRO A 806 47.09 -31.77 23.59
CA PRO A 806 47.73 -32.95 24.16
C PRO A 806 47.54 -32.94 25.67
N VAL A 807 46.89 -33.96 26.21
CA VAL A 807 46.65 -34.11 27.65
C VAL A 807 47.65 -35.14 28.22
N ALA A 808 48.40 -34.73 29.24
CA ALA A 808 49.29 -35.62 29.98
C ALA A 808 48.55 -36.28 31.17
N CYS A 809 49.17 -37.31 31.75
CA CYS A 809 48.64 -37.92 32.96
C CYS A 809 48.59 -36.88 34.10
N ASP A 810 47.49 -36.83 34.85
CA ASP A 810 47.19 -35.88 35.94
C ASP A 810 46.85 -34.43 35.51
N ASP A 811 46.72 -34.15 34.21
CA ASP A 811 46.20 -32.85 33.76
C ASP A 811 44.71 -32.70 34.11
N VAL A 812 44.36 -31.55 34.70
CA VAL A 812 42.96 -31.14 34.89
C VAL A 812 42.67 -30.03 33.88
N VAL A 813 42.00 -30.38 32.79
CA VAL A 813 41.55 -29.43 31.78
C VAL A 813 40.18 -28.90 32.18
N VAL A 814 40.07 -27.58 32.33
CA VAL A 814 38.79 -26.89 32.61
C VAL A 814 38.53 -25.90 31.47
N GLY A 815 37.46 -26.13 30.73
CA GLY A 815 37.07 -25.34 29.56
C GLY A 815 35.56 -25.43 29.29
N THR A 816 35.09 -24.67 28.31
CA THR A 816 33.68 -24.59 27.92
C THR A 816 33.50 -25.10 26.49
N THR A 817 32.48 -25.92 26.25
CA THR A 817 32.22 -26.57 24.95
C THR A 817 31.25 -25.78 24.06
N THR A 818 30.89 -24.57 24.46
CA THR A 818 29.78 -23.76 23.90
C THR A 818 29.99 -23.27 22.47
N GLY A 819 31.09 -23.64 21.80
CA GLY A 819 31.39 -23.27 20.43
C GLY A 819 31.96 -24.41 19.59
N PHE A 820 31.78 -25.67 20.01
CA PHE A 820 32.19 -26.85 19.27
C PHE A 820 30.97 -27.54 18.66
N THR A 821 31.13 -28.11 17.47
CA THR A 821 30.11 -28.86 16.74
C THR A 821 29.89 -30.22 17.41
N ASP A 822 28.63 -30.54 17.71
CA ASP A 822 28.17 -31.85 18.18
C ASP A 822 27.81 -32.68 16.96
N THR A 823 28.49 -33.81 16.73
CA THR A 823 28.24 -34.67 15.55
C THR A 823 27.03 -35.58 15.73
N GLY A 824 26.33 -35.49 16.87
CA GLY A 824 25.15 -36.29 17.14
C GLY A 824 25.52 -37.73 17.54
N GLY A 825 25.20 -38.11 18.78
CA GLY A 825 25.47 -39.45 19.32
C GLY A 825 25.71 -39.50 20.83
N ASN A 826 25.82 -38.33 21.47
CA ASN A 826 26.03 -38.17 22.91
C ASN A 826 25.27 -36.92 23.40
N PRO A 827 24.70 -36.88 24.61
CA PRO A 827 24.13 -35.67 25.23
C PRO A 827 25.12 -34.52 25.51
N ALA A 828 26.36 -34.55 25.00
CA ALA A 828 27.35 -33.48 25.15
C ALA A 828 28.12 -33.27 23.83
N PRO A 829 28.49 -32.01 23.48
CA PRO A 829 29.27 -31.71 22.28
C PRO A 829 30.59 -32.50 22.29
N ASP A 830 30.99 -33.01 21.13
CA ASP A 830 32.20 -33.81 21.01
C ASP A 830 33.45 -32.98 21.32
N VAL A 831 34.30 -33.50 22.20
CA VAL A 831 35.59 -32.90 22.56
C VAL A 831 36.69 -33.89 22.20
N TRP A 832 37.53 -33.53 21.24
CA TRP A 832 38.68 -34.34 20.84
C TRP A 832 39.87 -34.11 21.80
N TYR A 833 40.29 -35.15 22.51
CA TYR A 833 41.54 -35.19 23.27
C TYR A 833 42.49 -36.21 22.65
N SER A 834 43.78 -35.90 22.53
CA SER A 834 44.81 -36.88 22.16
C SER A 834 45.68 -37.24 23.38
N PHE A 835 45.87 -38.54 23.62
CA PHE A 835 46.67 -39.05 24.74
C PHE A 835 48.13 -39.19 24.32
N THR A 836 49.05 -38.55 25.06
CA THR A 836 50.50 -38.76 24.89
C THR A 836 51.07 -39.51 26.09
N GLY A 837 50.89 -40.83 26.14
CA GLY A 837 51.46 -41.66 27.21
C GLY A 837 51.15 -43.16 27.10
N THR A 838 51.93 -44.00 27.79
CA THR A 838 51.74 -45.47 27.86
C THR A 838 50.82 -45.89 29.01
N GLY A 839 49.85 -45.05 29.38
CA GLY A 839 49.03 -45.25 30.58
C GLY A 839 48.21 -46.54 30.52
N THR A 840 48.35 -47.40 31.53
CA THR A 840 47.50 -48.59 31.72
C THR A 840 46.12 -48.18 32.23
N ILE A 841 45.07 -48.74 31.62
CA ILE A 841 43.67 -48.64 32.05
C ILE A 841 43.56 -48.95 33.55
N GLN A 842 42.97 -48.04 34.33
CA GLN A 842 42.49 -48.32 35.68
C GLN A 842 41.02 -48.72 35.66
#